data_AF-A0A1R2AZK4-F1
#
_entry.id   AF-A0A1R2AZK4-F1
#
_cell.length_a   1.000
_cell.length_b   1.000
_cell.length_c   1.000
_cell.angle_alpha   90.00
_cell.angle_beta   90.00
_cell.angle_gamma   90.00
#
_symmetry.space_group_name_H-M   'P 1'
#
loop_
_entity.id
_entity.type
_entity.pdbx_description
1 polymer ?
#
loop_
_entity_poly.entity_id
_entity_poly.type
_entity_poly.pdbx_seq_one_letter_code
_entity_poly.pdbx_strand_id
1 'polypeptide(L)'
;MNEPSGFREGRPIQPIRLSRGYSPQVYGYRPSPKVVNSIYSPQLSPKFDTFVPNMSDFINSLQDQIKRINSSFSFRHSSDPPLVQTIAYIRQTIDLLIDEKSKVSKNIEFSKSHSEFLNDEKESIEKSLEKARDEMEKAKETTKKLAKYEQLLKKKEEKLEEEKSKLKIDKKTLKDFEEEVKKLQNNFELKEKAWNENKKLEQEKIKLEREGVERKIIESKDMQERLEKKVDETAKHLKYEKENLLQLEAYLNNTKVNISQEQKQVSLEKLEIEKLKWNLEQRERKLNENEQLLKIKEKNSTQEIENEKNRIAEFKLRIEEEIISSGNDSKLSHRKSPDDIFAYDKKSDFCRSLNFDQDSKAKDLEEREIELENAYRELQEQMDNFNKELEEREFIIEKKENDIFRAEKNLILNLENLRKIEIALTDSKLQLEDIKTTTFPDLEEQSEIMRSLINELTFKKNELEIVLLNLNKEVEFTQRNKAKLDSLYSSIDSQPNESTLIPHTSEEIEAITQELEKKILELKEREDEMLNENARLQEESFKLQQDKDQLIKTAEYLKKSHLQVEEKKAQYEKEHFEEKEKIKAQFMKLENAMRLLTTKEAELHALKKKVEERENMLKVKELEINKRNLQVNSRKSSITKD
;
A
#
# COMPACT_ATOMS: atom_id res chain seq x y z
N MET A 1 -59.74 30.13 -14.13
CA MET A 1 -59.74 31.57 -13.77
C MET A 1 -58.29 31.98 -13.54
N ASN A 2 -57.95 33.20 -13.97
CA ASN A 2 -56.90 34.11 -13.49
C ASN A 2 -55.65 33.49 -12.81
N GLU A 3 -54.56 33.36 -13.59
CA GLU A 3 -53.33 34.20 -13.53
C GLU A 3 -53.02 35.09 -12.29
N PRO A 4 -51.76 35.58 -12.08
CA PRO A 4 -50.50 35.33 -12.84
C PRO A 4 -49.20 35.18 -11.98
N SER A 5 -48.04 35.17 -12.67
CA SER A 5 -46.72 35.67 -12.20
C SER A 5 -45.91 34.83 -11.18
N GLY A 6 -44.59 34.69 -11.30
CA GLY A 6 -43.65 35.20 -12.32
C GLY A 6 -42.20 35.31 -11.79
N PHE A 7 -41.23 35.57 -12.67
CA PHE A 7 -39.78 35.69 -12.40
C PHE A 7 -39.07 34.38 -11.97
N ARG A 8 -37.83 34.05 -12.40
CA ARG A 8 -36.90 34.70 -13.37
C ARG A 8 -35.91 33.65 -13.91
N GLU A 9 -35.65 33.63 -15.21
CA GLU A 9 -34.42 33.01 -15.73
C GLU A 9 -33.21 33.89 -15.34
N GLY A 10 -32.10 33.29 -14.89
CA GLY A 10 -31.10 34.08 -14.16
C GLY A 10 -29.75 33.43 -13.86
N ARG A 11 -29.00 33.07 -14.92
CA ARG A 11 -27.56 32.71 -14.91
C ARG A 11 -27.21 31.32 -14.33
N PRO A 12 -26.33 30.54 -14.98
CA PRO A 12 -25.61 29.47 -14.30
C PRO A 12 -24.64 30.10 -13.29
N ILE A 13 -24.63 29.61 -12.05
CA ILE A 13 -23.64 29.99 -11.06
C ILE A 13 -22.31 29.34 -11.45
N GLN A 14 -21.38 30.14 -11.99
CA GLN A 14 -19.99 29.69 -12.11
C GLN A 14 -19.45 29.40 -10.70
N PRO A 15 -18.73 28.29 -10.48
CA PRO A 15 -18.09 28.04 -9.20
C PRO A 15 -17.09 29.17 -8.92
N ILE A 16 -17.33 29.92 -7.84
CA ILE A 16 -16.51 31.07 -7.47
C ILE A 16 -15.10 30.56 -7.19
N ARG A 17 -14.13 30.98 -8.03
CA ARG A 17 -12.70 30.79 -7.76
C ARG A 17 -12.30 31.65 -6.56
N LEU A 18 -12.53 31.13 -5.36
CA LEU A 18 -11.92 31.67 -4.16
C LEU A 18 -10.40 31.52 -4.27
N SER A 19 -9.74 32.68 -4.35
CA SER A 19 -8.30 32.90 -4.20
C SER A 19 -7.66 31.92 -3.22
N ARG A 20 -6.68 31.12 -3.65
CA ARG A 20 -5.25 31.54 -3.56
C ARG A 20 -4.93 32.30 -2.26
N GLY A 21 -4.97 31.58 -1.14
CA GLY A 21 -4.32 31.99 0.11
C GLY A 21 -3.02 31.22 0.32
N TYR A 22 -1.90 31.90 0.05
CA TYR A 22 -0.53 31.59 0.52
C TYR A 22 -0.20 30.14 0.92
N SER A 23 0.30 29.34 -0.03
CA SER A 23 1.33 28.36 0.32
C SER A 23 2.65 29.11 0.62
N PRO A 24 3.44 28.70 1.63
CA PRO A 24 4.78 29.24 1.80
C PRO A 24 5.64 28.89 0.58
N GLN A 25 6.10 29.91 -0.16
CA GLN A 25 7.19 29.74 -1.12
C GLN A 25 8.49 29.53 -0.35
N VAL A 26 8.76 28.29 0.04
CA VAL A 26 10.11 27.89 0.47
C VAL A 26 11.02 28.05 -0.75
N TYR A 27 11.79 29.13 -0.78
CA TYR A 27 12.88 29.37 -1.73
C TYR A 27 14.04 28.42 -1.42
N GLY A 28 13.81 27.13 -1.59
CA GLY A 28 14.82 26.09 -1.54
C GLY A 28 15.81 26.31 -2.69
N TYR A 29 16.99 26.82 -2.37
CA TYR A 29 18.09 26.93 -3.31
C TYR A 29 18.33 25.56 -3.97
N ARG A 30 18.13 25.46 -5.29
CA ARG A 30 18.72 24.34 -6.05
C ARG A 30 20.24 24.54 -6.06
N PRO A 31 21.04 23.56 -5.57
CA PRO A 31 22.45 23.53 -5.90
C PRO A 31 22.57 23.17 -7.38
N SER A 32 22.78 24.15 -8.25
CA SER A 32 23.28 23.87 -9.60
C SER A 32 24.65 23.19 -9.46
N PRO A 33 24.89 22.03 -10.09
CA PRO A 33 26.18 21.35 -10.00
C PRO A 33 27.24 22.16 -10.75
N LYS A 34 27.90 23.08 -10.04
CA LYS A 34 29.10 23.74 -10.53
C LYS A 34 30.25 22.74 -10.52
N VAL A 35 30.79 22.51 -11.71
CA VAL A 35 32.12 21.93 -11.95
C VAL A 35 33.20 22.72 -11.16
N VAL A 36 34.37 22.10 -10.93
CA VAL A 36 35.50 22.49 -10.02
C VAL A 36 35.42 21.69 -8.71
N ASN A 37 36.37 20.81 -8.35
CA ASN A 37 37.65 20.43 -8.98
C ASN A 37 37.91 18.91 -8.87
N SER A 38 38.43 18.30 -9.94
CA SER A 38 38.92 16.91 -9.92
C SER A 38 40.43 16.87 -9.63
N ILE A 39 40.78 16.81 -8.34
CA ILE A 39 42.13 16.48 -7.88
C ILE A 39 41.98 15.32 -6.88
N TYR A 40 42.83 14.29 -6.97
CA TYR A 40 42.80 13.05 -6.18
C TYR A 40 41.72 11.99 -6.53
N SER A 41 41.72 11.50 -7.77
CA SER A 41 41.56 10.05 -8.05
C SER A 41 42.03 9.70 -9.47
N PRO A 42 42.44 8.44 -9.74
CA PRO A 42 43.19 8.11 -10.94
C PRO A 42 42.32 8.12 -12.20
N GLN A 43 42.79 8.79 -13.25
CA GLN A 43 42.22 8.63 -14.59
C GLN A 43 42.59 7.26 -15.15
N LEU A 44 41.56 6.49 -15.49
CA LEU A 44 41.69 5.36 -16.42
C LEU A 44 42.19 5.89 -17.78
N SER A 45 43.03 5.10 -18.44
CA SER A 45 43.71 5.52 -19.67
C SER A 45 42.74 5.91 -20.78
N PRO A 46 42.94 7.06 -21.47
CA PRO A 46 42.21 7.37 -22.67
C PRO A 46 42.60 6.37 -23.78
N LYS A 47 41.56 5.94 -24.49
CA LYS A 47 41.57 4.95 -25.58
C LYS A 47 42.74 5.15 -26.55
N PHE A 48 43.39 4.05 -26.94
CA PHE A 48 44.23 4.01 -28.14
C PHE A 48 43.34 4.15 -29.38
N ASP A 49 43.22 5.38 -29.86
CA ASP A 49 42.70 5.69 -31.19
C ASP A 49 43.55 6.81 -31.81
N THR A 50 43.65 6.81 -33.14
CA THR A 50 44.36 7.83 -33.94
C THR A 50 45.77 8.26 -33.46
N PHE A 51 46.70 7.30 -33.35
CA PHE A 51 48.13 7.59 -33.54
C PHE A 51 48.42 7.86 -35.04
N VAL A 52 47.84 8.94 -35.58
CA VAL A 52 48.16 9.47 -36.90
C VAL A 52 49.48 10.23 -36.77
N PRO A 53 50.59 9.78 -37.40
CA PRO A 53 51.81 10.57 -37.41
C PRO A 53 51.51 11.93 -38.05
N ASN A 54 51.85 13.03 -37.39
CA ASN A 54 51.71 14.36 -37.97
C ASN A 54 52.49 14.39 -39.29
N MET A 55 51.77 14.44 -40.42
CA MET A 55 52.36 14.15 -41.72
C MET A 55 53.45 15.17 -42.08
N SER A 56 53.34 16.38 -41.55
CA SER A 56 54.38 17.43 -41.60
C SER A 56 55.71 16.96 -40.99
N ASP A 57 55.69 16.31 -39.83
CA ASP A 57 56.89 15.87 -39.13
C ASP A 57 57.54 14.66 -39.82
N PHE A 58 56.72 13.77 -40.39
CA PHE A 58 57.20 12.70 -41.27
C PHE A 58 57.87 13.26 -42.54
N ILE A 59 57.23 14.21 -43.22
CA ILE A 59 57.76 14.86 -44.42
C ILE A 59 59.06 15.62 -44.11
N ASN A 60 59.13 16.33 -42.97
CA ASN A 60 60.33 17.03 -42.51
C ASN A 60 61.49 16.06 -42.24
N SER A 61 61.24 15.00 -41.47
CA SER A 61 62.23 13.94 -41.17
C SER A 61 62.75 13.27 -42.45
N LEU A 62 61.88 13.00 -43.41
CA LEU A 62 62.23 12.39 -44.70
C LEU A 62 63.04 13.36 -45.58
N GLN A 63 62.67 14.64 -45.62
CA GLN A 63 63.45 15.69 -46.30
C GLN A 63 64.87 15.80 -45.73
N ASP A 64 65.01 15.77 -44.41
CA ASP A 64 66.31 15.90 -43.75
C ASP A 64 67.17 14.63 -43.86
N GLN A 65 66.56 13.45 -44.11
CA GLN A 65 67.31 12.26 -44.52
C GLN A 65 67.78 12.36 -45.98
N ILE A 66 66.94 12.81 -46.93
CA ILE A 66 67.35 12.98 -48.33
C ILE A 66 68.44 14.08 -48.45
N LYS A 67 68.35 15.16 -47.67
CA LYS A 67 69.38 16.22 -47.61
C LYS A 67 70.78 15.74 -47.22
N ARG A 68 70.91 14.61 -46.50
CA ARG A 68 72.21 13.99 -46.20
C ARG A 68 72.86 13.34 -47.42
N ILE A 69 72.06 12.99 -48.42
CA ILE A 69 72.52 12.37 -49.68
C ILE A 69 72.70 13.46 -50.75
N ASN A 70 71.79 14.43 -50.82
CA ASN A 70 71.89 15.61 -51.67
C ASN A 70 71.48 16.88 -50.91
N SER A 71 72.46 17.68 -50.51
CA SER A 71 72.26 18.91 -49.71
C SER A 71 71.44 20.01 -50.39
N SER A 72 71.25 19.93 -51.71
CA SER A 72 70.40 20.86 -52.47
C SER A 72 68.91 20.49 -52.48
N PHE A 73 68.52 19.36 -51.87
CA PHE A 73 67.15 18.88 -51.87
C PHE A 73 66.22 19.70 -50.96
N SER A 74 65.10 20.16 -51.54
CA SER A 74 63.91 20.51 -50.79
C SER A 74 62.68 20.02 -51.54
N PHE A 75 61.59 19.78 -50.81
CA PHE A 75 60.28 19.70 -51.47
C PHE A 75 59.98 21.03 -52.15
N ARG A 76 59.38 20.97 -53.35
CA ARG A 76 58.87 22.13 -54.07
C ARG A 76 57.35 22.10 -54.01
N HIS A 77 56.72 23.25 -53.84
CA HIS A 77 55.26 23.36 -53.86
C HIS A 77 54.72 23.28 -55.31
N SER A 78 54.84 22.10 -55.95
CA SER A 78 53.96 21.73 -57.06
C SER A 78 52.60 21.27 -56.52
N SER A 79 51.63 21.10 -57.42
CA SER A 79 50.28 20.58 -57.11
C SER A 79 50.25 19.11 -56.69
N ASP A 80 51.36 18.38 -56.82
CA ASP A 80 51.42 16.93 -56.63
C ASP A 80 51.66 16.58 -55.16
N PRO A 81 50.96 15.56 -54.60
CA PRO A 81 51.14 15.17 -53.19
C PRO A 81 52.61 14.87 -52.84
N PRO A 82 53.13 15.30 -51.67
CA PRO A 82 54.55 15.16 -51.33
C PRO A 82 55.11 13.74 -51.43
N LEU A 83 54.27 12.72 -51.17
CA LEU A 83 54.66 11.31 -51.34
C LEU A 83 54.95 10.93 -52.80
N VAL A 84 54.20 11.49 -53.76
CA VAL A 84 54.42 11.28 -55.20
C VAL A 84 55.72 11.95 -55.64
N GLN A 85 55.98 13.17 -55.18
CA GLN A 85 57.25 13.87 -55.40
C GLN A 85 58.44 13.05 -54.84
N THR A 86 58.28 12.50 -53.63
CA THR A 86 59.29 11.66 -52.97
C THR A 86 59.61 10.41 -53.80
N ILE A 87 58.59 9.68 -54.27
CA ILE A 87 58.75 8.46 -55.07
C ILE A 87 59.42 8.78 -56.42
N ALA A 88 59.06 9.89 -57.06
CA ALA A 88 59.68 10.33 -58.30
C ALA A 88 61.19 10.64 -58.12
N TYR A 89 61.56 11.32 -57.04
CA TYR A 89 62.96 11.66 -56.75
C TYR A 89 63.81 10.44 -56.38
N ILE A 90 63.25 9.51 -55.58
CA ILE A 90 63.90 8.22 -55.26
C ILE A 90 64.15 7.43 -56.55
N ARG A 91 63.15 7.33 -57.44
CA ARG A 91 63.30 6.66 -58.74
C ARG A 91 64.42 7.28 -59.58
N GLN A 92 64.40 8.62 -59.74
CA GLN A 92 65.43 9.33 -60.52
C GLN A 92 66.84 9.16 -59.93
N THR A 93 66.97 9.00 -58.61
CA THR A 93 68.23 8.71 -57.93
C THR A 93 68.70 7.26 -58.17
N ILE A 94 67.78 6.29 -58.18
CA ILE A 94 68.07 4.89 -58.52
C ILE A 94 68.51 4.76 -59.98
N ASP A 95 67.82 5.44 -60.90
CA ASP A 95 68.14 5.43 -62.32
C ASP A 95 69.57 5.97 -62.57
N LEU A 96 69.97 7.06 -61.88
CA LEU A 96 71.34 7.59 -61.92
C LEU A 96 72.40 6.60 -61.40
N LEU A 97 72.13 5.92 -60.27
CA LEU A 97 73.05 4.93 -59.69
C LEU A 97 73.22 3.69 -60.58
N ILE A 98 72.17 3.27 -61.30
CA ILE A 98 72.25 2.22 -62.32
C ILE A 98 73.13 2.68 -63.49
N ASP A 99 72.97 3.93 -63.92
CA ASP A 99 73.72 4.52 -65.02
C ASP A 99 75.22 4.67 -64.70
N GLU A 100 75.58 5.05 -63.46
CA GLU A 100 76.97 5.03 -62.96
C GLU A 100 77.55 3.61 -62.91
N LYS A 101 76.79 2.63 -62.38
CA LYS A 101 77.22 1.23 -62.33
C LYS A 101 77.49 0.67 -63.74
N SER A 102 76.72 1.09 -64.74
CA SER A 102 76.94 0.71 -66.15
C SER A 102 78.27 1.23 -66.74
N LYS A 103 78.74 2.39 -66.24
CA LYS A 103 80.00 3.03 -66.68
C LYS A 103 81.20 2.39 -66.00
N VAL A 104 81.11 2.09 -64.71
CA VAL A 104 82.18 1.38 -63.95
C VAL A 104 82.47 0.00 -64.56
N SER A 105 81.44 -0.73 -65.02
CA SER A 105 81.59 -2.07 -65.58
C SER A 105 82.29 -2.14 -66.95
N LYS A 106 82.64 -1.01 -67.59
CA LYS A 106 83.28 -0.98 -68.92
C LYS A 106 84.80 -0.73 -68.90
N ASN A 107 85.40 -0.51 -67.74
CA ASN A 107 86.82 -0.16 -67.60
C ASN A 107 87.74 -1.35 -67.20
N ILE A 108 87.30 -2.60 -67.40
CA ILE A 108 88.04 -3.82 -66.96
C ILE A 108 88.30 -4.80 -68.12
N GLU A 109 88.72 -4.29 -69.29
CA GLU A 109 89.15 -5.12 -70.45
C GLU A 109 90.40 -4.53 -71.14
N PHE A 110 91.53 -4.32 -70.44
CA PHE A 110 92.75 -3.76 -71.08
C PHE A 110 94.13 -4.17 -70.52
N SER A 111 94.45 -5.48 -70.54
CA SER A 111 95.84 -6.03 -70.50
C SER A 111 95.75 -7.57 -70.52
N LYS A 112 96.09 -8.38 -71.54
CA LYS A 112 96.98 -8.30 -72.72
C LYS A 112 98.44 -8.80 -72.51
N SER A 113 98.59 -10.13 -72.69
CA SER A 113 99.71 -10.88 -73.31
C SER A 113 101.18 -10.69 -72.89
N HIS A 114 101.80 -11.75 -72.36
CA HIS A 114 103.04 -12.46 -72.79
C HIS A 114 103.26 -13.61 -71.77
N SER A 115 103.59 -14.88 -72.04
CA SER A 115 104.31 -15.61 -73.10
C SER A 115 105.84 -15.65 -72.95
N GLU A 116 106.38 -16.86 -73.18
CA GLU A 116 107.75 -17.22 -73.61
C GLU A 116 108.84 -17.70 -72.61
N PHE A 117 109.52 -18.76 -73.09
CA PHE A 117 110.87 -19.29 -72.83
C PHE A 117 111.36 -19.76 -71.43
N LEU A 118 111.38 -21.08 -71.28
CA LEU A 118 112.52 -21.99 -70.99
C LEU A 118 113.67 -21.59 -70.04
N ASN A 119 114.08 -22.61 -69.28
CA ASN A 119 115.37 -22.81 -68.58
C ASN A 119 115.69 -21.93 -67.35
N ASP A 120 115.51 -22.50 -66.17
CA ASP A 120 116.67 -23.08 -65.46
C ASP A 120 116.23 -24.09 -64.37
N GLU A 121 116.61 -25.36 -64.54
CA GLU A 121 116.18 -26.46 -63.67
C GLU A 121 117.13 -26.69 -62.48
N LYS A 122 116.72 -26.26 -61.28
CA LYS A 122 116.46 -27.18 -60.15
C LYS A 122 115.91 -26.50 -58.89
N GLU A 123 116.49 -25.38 -58.43
CA GLU A 123 116.01 -24.70 -57.21
C GLU A 123 114.60 -24.09 -57.36
N SER A 124 114.22 -23.72 -58.58
CA SER A 124 112.87 -23.21 -58.87
C SER A 124 111.79 -24.30 -58.75
N ILE A 125 112.14 -25.56 -59.08
CA ILE A 125 111.20 -26.68 -59.04
C ILE A 125 110.77 -26.97 -57.60
N GLU A 126 111.72 -27.00 -56.65
CA GLU A 126 111.42 -27.31 -55.25
C GLU A 126 110.58 -26.21 -54.59
N LYS A 127 110.91 -24.93 -54.82
CA LYS A 127 110.07 -23.78 -54.36
C LYS A 127 108.70 -23.74 -55.04
N SER A 128 108.58 -24.24 -56.27
CA SER A 128 107.29 -24.34 -56.97
C SER A 128 106.45 -25.53 -56.51
N LEU A 129 107.08 -26.65 -56.15
CA LEU A 129 106.43 -27.80 -55.52
C LEU A 129 105.94 -27.47 -54.12
N GLU A 130 106.73 -26.73 -53.34
CA GLU A 130 106.33 -26.28 -52.01
C GLU A 130 105.19 -25.25 -52.10
N LYS A 131 105.25 -24.28 -53.03
CA LYS A 131 104.10 -23.41 -53.34
C LYS A 131 102.86 -24.19 -53.78
N ALA A 132 103.01 -25.18 -54.65
CA ALA A 132 101.89 -26.00 -55.12
C ALA A 132 101.27 -26.84 -53.98
N ARG A 133 102.08 -27.32 -53.02
CA ARG A 133 101.59 -27.94 -51.78
C ARG A 133 100.85 -26.95 -50.90
N ASP A 134 101.43 -25.77 -50.68
CA ASP A 134 100.84 -24.64 -49.95
C ASP A 134 99.48 -24.22 -50.54
N GLU A 135 99.39 -24.12 -51.86
CA GLU A 135 98.17 -23.77 -52.60
C GLU A 135 97.16 -24.91 -52.61
N MET A 136 97.60 -26.18 -52.70
CA MET A 136 96.74 -27.36 -52.54
C MET A 136 96.21 -27.48 -51.10
N GLU A 137 97.00 -27.12 -50.09
CA GLU A 137 96.57 -27.10 -48.68
C GLU A 137 95.60 -25.93 -48.44
N LYS A 138 95.88 -24.73 -48.95
CA LYS A 138 94.93 -23.61 -48.96
C LYS A 138 93.63 -23.99 -49.68
N ALA A 139 93.68 -24.73 -50.79
CA ALA A 139 92.49 -25.24 -51.49
C ALA A 139 91.72 -26.29 -50.67
N LYS A 140 92.42 -27.19 -49.95
CA LYS A 140 91.81 -28.11 -48.97
C LYS A 140 91.21 -27.35 -47.79
N GLU A 141 91.78 -26.21 -47.39
CA GLU A 141 91.27 -25.41 -46.28
C GLU A 141 90.07 -24.54 -46.71
N THR A 142 90.08 -23.95 -47.91
CA THR A 142 88.93 -23.22 -48.46
C THR A 142 87.76 -24.13 -48.76
N THR A 143 87.97 -25.34 -49.29
CA THR A 143 86.89 -26.34 -49.45
C THR A 143 86.33 -26.80 -48.09
N LYS A 144 87.18 -27.02 -47.07
CA LYS A 144 86.72 -27.26 -45.68
C LYS A 144 85.93 -26.07 -45.11
N LYS A 145 86.29 -24.83 -45.43
CA LYS A 145 85.54 -23.62 -45.05
C LYS A 145 84.21 -23.53 -45.80
N LEU A 146 84.18 -23.82 -47.11
CA LEU A 146 82.98 -23.86 -47.94
C LEU A 146 81.96 -24.88 -47.41
N ALA A 147 82.39 -26.12 -47.15
CA ALA A 147 81.52 -27.15 -46.57
C ALA A 147 80.97 -26.76 -45.18
N LYS A 148 81.74 -26.03 -44.36
CA LYS A 148 81.24 -25.46 -43.09
C LYS A 148 80.19 -24.37 -43.32
N TYR A 149 80.37 -23.50 -44.32
CA TYR A 149 79.36 -22.49 -44.67
C TYR A 149 78.09 -23.12 -45.26
N GLU A 150 78.20 -24.16 -46.08
CA GLU A 150 77.08 -24.91 -46.63
C GLU A 150 76.27 -25.61 -45.53
N GLN A 151 76.95 -26.27 -44.57
CA GLN A 151 76.29 -26.82 -43.38
C GLN A 151 75.65 -25.73 -42.50
N LEU A 152 76.24 -24.55 -42.41
CA LEU A 152 75.67 -23.41 -41.67
C LEU A 152 74.44 -22.83 -42.38
N LEU A 153 74.47 -22.75 -43.72
CA LEU A 153 73.35 -22.30 -44.55
C LEU A 153 72.16 -23.25 -44.39
N LYS A 154 72.40 -24.57 -44.54
CA LYS A 154 71.35 -25.59 -44.37
C LYS A 154 70.70 -25.54 -42.98
N LYS A 155 71.50 -25.34 -41.91
CA LYS A 155 70.99 -25.13 -40.54
C LYS A 155 70.26 -23.80 -40.34
N LYS A 156 70.43 -22.81 -41.22
CA LYS A 156 69.66 -21.55 -41.23
C LYS A 156 68.37 -21.71 -42.01
N GLU A 157 68.37 -22.46 -43.11
CA GLU A 157 67.17 -22.80 -43.89
C GLU A 157 66.21 -23.69 -43.10
N GLU A 158 66.73 -24.69 -42.40
CA GLU A 158 65.99 -25.59 -41.51
C GLU A 158 65.25 -24.78 -40.41
N LYS A 159 65.98 -23.90 -39.70
CA LYS A 159 65.39 -22.99 -38.71
C LYS A 159 64.39 -22.00 -39.30
N LEU A 160 64.60 -21.52 -40.52
CA LEU A 160 63.65 -20.64 -41.21
C LEU A 160 62.32 -21.37 -41.50
N GLU A 161 62.36 -22.67 -41.82
CA GLU A 161 61.14 -23.45 -42.04
C GLU A 161 60.47 -23.91 -40.73
N GLU A 162 61.23 -24.13 -39.65
CA GLU A 162 60.70 -24.24 -38.28
C GLU A 162 59.96 -22.94 -37.88
N GLU A 163 60.57 -21.76 -38.05
CA GLU A 163 59.97 -20.46 -37.73
C GLU A 163 58.73 -20.18 -38.58
N LYS A 164 58.76 -20.43 -39.90
CA LYS A 164 57.55 -20.35 -40.76
C LYS A 164 56.46 -21.30 -40.28
N SER A 165 56.81 -22.52 -39.86
CA SER A 165 55.83 -23.52 -39.41
C SER A 165 55.19 -23.12 -38.08
N LYS A 166 55.98 -22.59 -37.15
CA LYS A 166 55.47 -21.98 -35.92
C LYS A 166 54.57 -20.78 -36.22
N LEU A 167 55.00 -19.87 -37.11
CA LEU A 167 54.21 -18.69 -37.49
C LEU A 167 52.88 -19.06 -38.18
N LYS A 168 52.82 -20.17 -38.93
CA LYS A 168 51.55 -20.74 -39.45
C LYS A 168 50.62 -21.21 -38.33
N ILE A 169 51.16 -21.82 -37.27
CA ILE A 169 50.39 -22.25 -36.08
C ILE A 169 49.90 -21.03 -35.30
N ASP A 170 50.79 -20.09 -34.98
CA ASP A 170 50.47 -18.86 -34.24
C ASP A 170 49.44 -18.00 -35.01
N LYS A 171 49.53 -17.94 -36.34
CA LYS A 171 48.52 -17.29 -37.20
C LYS A 171 47.16 -18.00 -37.20
N LYS A 172 47.13 -19.32 -36.95
CA LYS A 172 45.86 -20.07 -36.82
C LYS A 172 45.23 -19.81 -35.45
N THR A 173 45.98 -19.96 -34.37
CA THR A 173 45.45 -19.76 -33.00
C THR A 173 44.94 -18.34 -32.79
N LEU A 174 45.60 -17.33 -33.36
CA LEU A 174 45.16 -15.93 -33.30
C LEU A 174 43.83 -15.72 -34.06
N LYS A 175 43.59 -16.48 -35.14
CA LYS A 175 42.31 -16.52 -35.88
C LYS A 175 41.21 -17.24 -35.11
N ASP A 176 41.53 -18.38 -34.53
CA ASP A 176 40.59 -19.17 -33.71
C ASP A 176 40.11 -18.31 -32.51
N PHE A 177 41.02 -17.51 -31.92
CA PHE A 177 40.74 -16.54 -30.85
C PHE A 177 39.94 -15.31 -31.33
N GLU A 178 40.20 -14.78 -32.54
CA GLU A 178 39.41 -13.70 -33.15
C GLU A 178 37.94 -14.13 -33.32
N GLU A 179 37.69 -15.36 -33.77
CA GLU A 179 36.34 -15.90 -33.84
C GLU A 179 35.68 -16.10 -32.47
N GLU A 180 36.44 -16.49 -31.44
CA GLU A 180 35.93 -16.65 -30.08
C GLU A 180 35.53 -15.31 -29.46
N VAL A 181 36.37 -14.28 -29.59
CA VAL A 181 36.04 -12.90 -29.18
C VAL A 181 34.77 -12.41 -29.88
N LYS A 182 34.62 -12.69 -31.18
CA LYS A 182 33.42 -12.32 -31.95
C LYS A 182 32.16 -13.06 -31.50
N LYS A 183 32.28 -14.34 -31.12
CA LYS A 183 31.18 -15.13 -30.51
C LYS A 183 30.80 -14.56 -29.14
N LEU A 184 31.78 -14.14 -28.32
CA LEU A 184 31.55 -13.50 -27.02
C LEU A 184 30.86 -12.13 -27.15
N GLN A 185 31.25 -11.30 -28.13
CA GLN A 185 30.58 -10.02 -28.43
C GLN A 185 29.11 -10.22 -28.82
N ASN A 186 28.82 -11.14 -29.75
CA ASN A 186 27.44 -11.47 -30.14
C ASN A 186 26.60 -11.95 -28.94
N ASN A 187 27.18 -12.79 -28.07
CA ASN A 187 26.53 -13.25 -26.84
C ASN A 187 26.30 -12.13 -25.82
N PHE A 188 27.16 -11.11 -25.78
CA PHE A 188 26.96 -9.94 -24.93
C PHE A 188 25.82 -9.07 -25.45
N GLU A 189 25.78 -8.77 -26.75
CA GLU A 189 24.66 -8.05 -27.38
C GLU A 189 23.31 -8.75 -27.18
N LEU A 190 23.27 -10.09 -27.30
CA LEU A 190 22.05 -10.87 -27.07
C LEU A 190 21.57 -10.77 -25.61
N LYS A 191 22.50 -10.82 -24.64
CA LYS A 191 22.18 -10.62 -23.22
C LYS A 191 21.73 -9.19 -22.93
N GLU A 192 22.33 -8.18 -23.55
CA GLU A 192 21.93 -6.79 -23.40
C GLU A 192 20.54 -6.52 -24.00
N LYS A 193 20.22 -7.10 -25.16
CA LYS A 193 18.87 -7.03 -25.77
C LYS A 193 17.83 -7.69 -24.85
N ALA A 194 18.09 -8.93 -24.40
CA ALA A 194 17.20 -9.63 -23.47
C ALA A 194 17.01 -8.90 -22.13
N TRP A 195 18.05 -8.28 -21.58
CA TRP A 195 17.94 -7.46 -20.36
C TRP A 195 17.09 -6.21 -20.58
N ASN A 196 17.26 -5.52 -21.71
CA ASN A 196 16.46 -4.34 -22.05
C ASN A 196 14.99 -4.70 -22.34
N GLU A 197 14.71 -5.87 -22.90
CA GLU A 197 13.34 -6.38 -23.12
C GLU A 197 12.69 -6.77 -21.79
N ASN A 198 13.37 -7.54 -20.94
CA ASN A 198 12.85 -7.89 -19.61
C ASN A 198 12.57 -6.64 -18.76
N LYS A 199 13.45 -5.64 -18.83
CA LYS A 199 13.28 -4.34 -18.16
C LYS A 199 12.06 -3.56 -18.66
N LYS A 200 11.70 -3.66 -19.95
CA LYS A 200 10.45 -3.09 -20.49
C LYS A 200 9.23 -3.83 -19.96
N LEU A 201 9.24 -5.17 -20.00
CA LEU A 201 8.15 -6.01 -19.49
C LEU A 201 7.90 -5.75 -17.99
N GLU A 202 8.96 -5.56 -17.21
CA GLU A 202 8.84 -5.23 -15.78
C GLU A 202 8.29 -3.82 -15.54
N GLN A 203 8.69 -2.82 -16.35
CA GLN A 203 8.08 -1.49 -16.33
C GLN A 203 6.59 -1.50 -16.72
N GLU A 204 6.21 -2.30 -17.72
CA GLU A 204 4.83 -2.47 -18.17
C GLU A 204 3.98 -3.20 -17.12
N LYS A 205 4.53 -4.24 -16.48
CA LYS A 205 3.92 -4.90 -15.33
C LYS A 205 3.68 -3.94 -14.16
N ILE A 206 4.67 -3.12 -13.78
CA ILE A 206 4.53 -2.09 -12.75
C ILE A 206 3.44 -1.06 -13.11
N LYS A 207 3.32 -0.71 -14.40
CA LYS A 207 2.26 0.18 -14.90
C LYS A 207 0.86 -0.46 -14.78
N LEU A 208 0.71 -1.72 -15.19
CA LEU A 208 -0.55 -2.47 -15.05
C LEU A 208 -0.95 -2.70 -13.59
N GLU A 209 0.01 -3.00 -12.70
CA GLU A 209 -0.23 -3.12 -11.27
C GLU A 209 -0.71 -1.79 -10.66
N ARG A 210 -0.11 -0.64 -11.05
CA ARG A 210 -0.60 0.69 -10.66
C ARG A 210 -2.01 0.98 -11.17
N GLU A 211 -2.30 0.72 -12.44
CA GLU A 211 -3.63 0.90 -13.03
C GLU A 211 -4.69 -0.04 -12.40
N GLY A 212 -4.28 -1.18 -11.84
CA GLY A 212 -5.12 -2.05 -11.04
C GLY A 212 -5.40 -1.48 -9.63
N VAL A 213 -4.38 -0.92 -8.98
CA VAL A 213 -4.52 -0.26 -7.67
C VAL A 213 -5.36 1.03 -7.78
N GLU A 214 -5.15 1.86 -8.80
CA GLU A 214 -5.94 3.08 -9.01
C GLU A 214 -7.43 2.78 -9.23
N ARG A 215 -7.77 1.72 -9.99
CA ARG A 215 -9.15 1.26 -10.14
C ARG A 215 -9.77 0.85 -8.80
N LYS A 216 -9.07 0.03 -8.00
CA LYS A 216 -9.54 -0.36 -6.65
C LYS A 216 -9.70 0.84 -5.71
N ILE A 217 -8.86 1.87 -5.83
CA ILE A 217 -9.00 3.14 -5.08
C ILE A 217 -10.24 3.93 -5.53
N ILE A 218 -10.56 3.96 -6.82
CA ILE A 218 -11.76 4.63 -7.36
C ILE A 218 -13.03 3.89 -6.91
N GLU A 219 -13.07 2.57 -7.05
CA GLU A 219 -14.17 1.70 -6.59
C GLU A 219 -14.40 1.85 -5.09
N SER A 220 -13.34 1.86 -4.29
CA SER A 220 -13.43 2.07 -2.84
C SER A 220 -13.96 3.46 -2.47
N LYS A 221 -13.68 4.50 -3.26
CA LYS A 221 -14.19 5.86 -3.03
C LYS A 221 -15.68 5.98 -3.36
N ASP A 222 -16.12 5.42 -4.48
CA ASP A 222 -17.55 5.37 -4.83
C ASP A 222 -18.34 4.56 -3.78
N MET A 223 -17.82 3.42 -3.34
CA MET A 223 -18.43 2.66 -2.24
C MET A 223 -18.47 3.45 -0.91
N GLN A 224 -17.44 4.23 -0.60
CA GLN A 224 -17.43 5.11 0.57
C GLN A 224 -18.47 6.24 0.44
N GLU A 225 -18.56 6.91 -0.72
CA GLU A 225 -19.55 7.97 -0.98
C GLU A 225 -20.99 7.44 -0.91
N ARG A 226 -21.23 6.21 -1.40
CA ARG A 226 -22.53 5.52 -1.27
C ARG A 226 -22.90 5.18 0.17
N LEU A 227 -21.90 4.82 1.01
CA LEU A 227 -22.11 4.58 2.44
C LEU A 227 -22.36 5.89 3.19
N GLU A 228 -21.60 6.94 2.89
CA GLU A 228 -21.74 8.27 3.49
C GLU A 228 -23.14 8.85 3.21
N LYS A 229 -23.64 8.75 1.97
CA LYS A 229 -25.03 9.14 1.62
C LYS A 229 -26.08 8.39 2.44
N LYS A 230 -25.92 7.09 2.68
CA LYS A 230 -26.83 6.29 3.51
C LYS A 230 -26.76 6.66 5.00
N VAL A 231 -25.59 7.01 5.51
CA VAL A 231 -25.43 7.56 6.87
C VAL A 231 -26.13 8.91 6.98
N ASP A 232 -26.01 9.76 5.95
CA ASP A 232 -26.66 11.06 5.86
C ASP A 232 -28.20 10.95 5.79
N GLU A 233 -28.72 9.97 5.05
CA GLU A 233 -30.15 9.65 4.95
C GLU A 233 -30.72 9.09 6.26
N THR A 234 -30.02 8.16 6.91
CA THR A 234 -30.43 7.62 8.22
C THR A 234 -30.32 8.66 9.34
N ALA A 235 -29.32 9.54 9.31
CA ALA A 235 -29.23 10.68 10.22
C ALA A 235 -30.38 11.68 10.05
N LYS A 236 -30.84 11.93 8.81
CA LYS A 236 -32.04 12.73 8.53
C LYS A 236 -33.29 12.04 9.08
N HIS A 237 -33.47 10.74 8.86
CA HIS A 237 -34.59 9.97 9.43
C HIS A 237 -34.63 10.06 10.96
N LEU A 238 -33.52 9.76 11.63
CA LEU A 238 -33.40 9.79 13.09
C LEU A 238 -33.66 11.20 13.65
N LYS A 239 -33.28 12.26 12.92
CA LYS A 239 -33.64 13.63 13.29
C LYS A 239 -35.16 13.87 13.25
N TYR A 240 -35.86 13.46 12.18
CA TYR A 240 -37.32 13.58 12.09
C TYR A 240 -38.04 12.74 13.14
N GLU A 241 -37.55 11.54 13.41
CA GLU A 241 -38.08 10.66 14.47
C GLU A 241 -37.92 11.29 15.86
N LYS A 242 -36.77 11.88 16.16
CA LYS A 242 -36.54 12.65 17.39
C LYS A 242 -37.43 13.89 17.49
N GLU A 243 -37.70 14.57 16.37
CA GLU A 243 -38.60 15.74 16.33
C GLU A 243 -40.06 15.33 16.59
N ASN A 244 -40.51 14.22 16.01
CA ASN A 244 -41.82 13.63 16.30
C ASN A 244 -41.96 13.19 17.77
N LEU A 245 -40.91 12.58 18.35
CA LEU A 245 -40.89 12.20 19.77
C LEU A 245 -40.98 13.42 20.70
N LEU A 246 -40.29 14.53 20.38
CA LEU A 246 -40.41 15.79 21.13
C LEU A 246 -41.80 16.41 21.02
N GLN A 247 -42.46 16.31 19.87
CA GLN A 247 -43.86 16.74 19.73
C GLN A 247 -44.80 15.86 20.59
N LEU A 248 -44.63 14.54 20.57
CA LEU A 248 -45.40 13.61 21.42
C LEU A 248 -45.16 13.86 22.92
N GLU A 249 -43.93 14.15 23.33
CA GLU A 249 -43.60 14.55 24.71
C GLU A 249 -44.28 15.88 25.10
N ALA A 250 -44.36 16.85 24.20
CA ALA A 250 -45.10 18.10 24.43
C ALA A 250 -46.62 17.85 24.58
N TYR A 251 -47.22 17.00 23.74
CA TYR A 251 -48.64 16.60 23.89
C TYR A 251 -48.90 15.84 25.19
N LEU A 252 -47.99 14.95 25.61
CA LEU A 252 -48.08 14.20 26.87
C LEU A 252 -47.98 15.13 28.09
N ASN A 253 -47.08 16.11 28.05
CA ASN A 253 -46.96 17.11 29.13
C ASN A 253 -48.18 18.04 29.19
N ASN A 254 -48.72 18.48 28.05
CA ASN A 254 -49.94 19.29 28.00
C ASN A 254 -51.16 18.52 28.56
N THR A 255 -51.37 17.26 28.14
CA THR A 255 -52.45 16.43 28.69
C THR A 255 -52.28 16.16 30.19
N LYS A 256 -51.06 15.92 30.67
CA LYS A 256 -50.75 15.80 32.11
C LYS A 256 -51.06 17.09 32.89
N VAL A 257 -50.80 18.26 32.32
CA VAL A 257 -51.18 19.56 32.91
C VAL A 257 -52.69 19.72 32.97
N ASN A 258 -53.42 19.42 31.88
CA ASN A 258 -54.88 19.50 31.83
C ASN A 258 -55.53 18.58 32.86
N ILE A 259 -55.12 17.30 32.94
CA ILE A 259 -55.60 16.35 33.95
C ILE A 259 -55.35 16.88 35.39
N SER A 260 -54.22 17.54 35.64
CA SER A 260 -53.95 18.17 36.94
C SER A 260 -54.83 19.39 37.23
N GLN A 261 -55.31 20.10 36.21
CA GLN A 261 -56.28 21.19 36.35
C GLN A 261 -57.68 20.63 36.61
N GLU A 262 -58.12 19.63 35.83
CA GLU A 262 -59.39 18.91 36.02
C GLU A 262 -59.49 18.29 37.42
N GLN A 263 -58.42 17.64 37.90
CA GLN A 263 -58.36 17.09 39.27
C GLN A 263 -58.54 18.19 40.35
N LYS A 264 -58.02 19.39 40.13
CA LYS A 264 -58.21 20.53 41.04
C LYS A 264 -59.64 21.05 40.98
N GLN A 265 -60.22 21.18 39.79
CA GLN A 265 -61.62 21.57 39.60
C GLN A 265 -62.57 20.58 40.28
N VAL A 266 -62.44 19.27 40.00
CA VAL A 266 -63.24 18.21 40.64
C VAL A 266 -63.06 18.20 42.17
N SER A 267 -61.90 18.60 42.69
CA SER A 267 -61.68 18.74 44.15
C SER A 267 -62.38 19.96 44.74
N LEU A 268 -62.45 21.08 44.00
CA LEU A 268 -63.22 22.27 44.39
C LEU A 268 -64.73 21.99 44.34
N GLU A 269 -65.22 21.35 43.27
CA GLU A 269 -66.62 20.94 43.11
C GLU A 269 -67.07 19.98 44.23
N LYS A 270 -66.24 19.01 44.61
CA LYS A 270 -66.50 18.13 45.77
C LYS A 270 -66.65 18.92 47.07
N LEU A 271 -65.77 19.89 47.30
CA LEU A 271 -65.78 20.74 48.50
C LEU A 271 -66.98 21.71 48.51
N GLU A 272 -67.45 22.14 47.34
CA GLU A 272 -68.70 22.91 47.21
C GLU A 272 -69.94 22.03 47.45
N ILE A 273 -69.99 20.82 46.89
CA ILE A 273 -71.03 19.83 47.18
C ILE A 273 -71.08 19.49 48.68
N GLU A 274 -69.93 19.38 49.34
CA GLU A 274 -69.85 19.13 50.79
C GLU A 274 -70.36 20.32 51.62
N LYS A 275 -70.02 21.56 51.25
CA LYS A 275 -70.63 22.77 51.83
C LYS A 275 -72.15 22.81 51.61
N LEU A 276 -72.64 22.42 50.44
CA LEU A 276 -74.08 22.39 50.14
C LEU A 276 -74.80 21.30 50.96
N LYS A 277 -74.20 20.12 51.11
CA LYS A 277 -74.69 19.07 52.02
C LYS A 277 -74.76 19.54 53.46
N TRP A 278 -73.70 20.15 53.99
CA TRP A 278 -73.68 20.70 55.34
C TRP A 278 -74.74 21.78 55.54
N ASN A 279 -74.91 22.69 54.57
CA ASN A 279 -75.97 23.72 54.61
C ASN A 279 -77.39 23.12 54.56
N LEU A 280 -77.60 22.01 53.83
CA LEU A 280 -78.86 21.28 53.85
C LEU A 280 -79.09 20.60 55.21
N GLU A 281 -78.07 19.95 55.77
CA GLU A 281 -78.13 19.34 57.10
C GLU A 281 -78.42 20.39 58.19
N GLN A 282 -77.82 21.57 58.14
CA GLN A 282 -78.16 22.67 59.07
C GLN A 282 -79.59 23.19 58.88
N ARG A 283 -80.16 23.13 57.67
CA ARG A 283 -81.58 23.45 57.45
C ARG A 283 -82.49 22.33 57.98
N GLU A 284 -82.12 21.07 57.77
CA GLU A 284 -82.86 19.89 58.25
C GLU A 284 -82.87 19.84 59.77
N ARG A 285 -81.73 20.06 60.43
CA ARG A 285 -81.65 20.22 61.90
C ARG A 285 -82.57 21.33 62.39
N LYS A 286 -82.54 22.52 61.77
CA LYS A 286 -83.46 23.64 62.10
C LYS A 286 -84.92 23.33 61.79
N LEU A 287 -85.22 22.51 60.80
CA LEU A 287 -86.58 22.07 60.48
C LEU A 287 -87.06 21.09 61.56
N ASN A 288 -86.23 20.12 61.95
CA ASN A 288 -86.51 19.17 63.02
C ASN A 288 -86.61 19.87 64.40
N GLU A 289 -85.77 20.87 64.67
CA GLU A 289 -85.88 21.75 65.85
C GLU A 289 -87.20 22.53 65.81
N ASN A 290 -87.57 23.12 64.67
CA ASN A 290 -88.86 23.80 64.52
C ASN A 290 -90.06 22.85 64.60
N GLU A 291 -89.95 21.62 64.13
CA GLU A 291 -91.00 20.59 64.22
C GLU A 291 -91.13 20.05 65.65
N GLN A 292 -90.01 19.89 66.38
CA GLN A 292 -90.04 19.60 67.81
C GLN A 292 -90.61 20.78 68.61
N LEU A 293 -90.23 22.03 68.29
CA LEU A 293 -90.84 23.22 68.85
C LEU A 293 -92.31 23.38 68.46
N LEU A 294 -92.74 22.89 67.30
CA LEU A 294 -94.14 22.84 66.91
C LEU A 294 -94.89 21.79 67.73
N LYS A 295 -94.38 20.56 67.85
CA LYS A 295 -94.95 19.50 68.70
C LYS A 295 -94.96 19.87 70.18
N ILE A 296 -93.94 20.62 70.63
CA ILE A 296 -93.90 21.22 71.97
C ILE A 296 -94.91 22.37 72.06
N LYS A 297 -95.12 23.20 71.03
CA LYS A 297 -96.18 24.22 71.01
C LYS A 297 -97.58 23.64 70.86
N GLU A 298 -97.76 22.47 70.26
CA GLU A 298 -99.05 21.77 70.18
C GLU A 298 -99.38 21.14 71.53
N LYS A 299 -98.42 20.43 72.15
CA LYS A 299 -98.55 19.94 73.53
C LYS A 299 -98.70 21.08 74.53
N ASN A 300 -97.91 22.13 74.42
CA ASN A 300 -98.02 23.31 75.26
C ASN A 300 -99.28 24.10 74.93
N SER A 301 -99.85 24.05 73.72
CA SER A 301 -101.13 24.72 73.43
C SER A 301 -102.32 23.92 73.97
N THR A 302 -102.31 22.58 73.88
CA THR A 302 -103.31 21.79 74.61
C THR A 302 -103.14 21.95 76.12
N GLN A 303 -101.90 22.00 76.61
CA GLN A 303 -101.56 22.21 78.01
C GLN A 303 -101.62 23.69 78.44
N GLU A 304 -101.73 24.68 77.55
CA GLU A 304 -102.02 26.10 77.83
C GLU A 304 -103.50 26.39 77.61
N ILE A 305 -104.26 25.58 76.90
CA ILE A 305 -105.73 25.54 77.02
C ILE A 305 -106.09 24.95 78.39
N GLU A 306 -105.38 23.92 78.85
CA GLU A 306 -105.52 23.37 80.21
C GLU A 306 -104.91 24.31 81.27
N ASN A 307 -103.75 24.94 81.00
CA ASN A 307 -103.12 25.86 81.95
C ASN A 307 -103.62 27.30 81.87
N GLU A 308 -104.35 27.76 80.84
CA GLU A 308 -105.09 29.03 80.87
C GLU A 308 -106.45 28.88 81.55
N LYS A 309 -107.10 27.70 81.53
CA LYS A 309 -108.15 27.42 82.52
C LYS A 309 -107.63 27.66 83.95
N ASN A 310 -106.40 27.25 84.22
CA ASN A 310 -105.74 27.43 85.53
C ASN A 310 -105.16 28.85 85.73
N ARG A 311 -104.59 29.48 84.69
CA ARG A 311 -104.01 30.84 84.75
C ARG A 311 -105.06 31.94 84.71
N ILE A 312 -106.25 31.71 84.17
CA ILE A 312 -107.39 32.62 84.38
C ILE A 312 -107.80 32.64 85.87
N ALA A 313 -107.48 31.58 86.64
CA ALA A 313 -107.57 31.61 88.10
C ALA A 313 -106.35 32.28 88.77
N GLU A 314 -105.12 32.05 88.29
CA GLU A 314 -103.88 32.52 88.97
C GLU A 314 -103.33 33.89 88.51
N PHE A 315 -103.56 34.36 87.28
CA PHE A 315 -103.13 35.71 86.83
C PHE A 315 -103.93 36.85 87.49
N LYS A 316 -104.93 36.54 88.32
CA LYS A 316 -105.47 37.48 89.31
C LYS A 316 -104.48 37.87 90.42
N LEU A 317 -103.31 37.22 90.52
CA LEU A 317 -102.54 37.16 91.77
C LEU A 317 -101.02 37.41 91.68
N ARG A 318 -100.49 37.86 90.53
CA ARG A 318 -99.12 38.43 90.44
C ARG A 318 -98.82 39.16 89.12
N ILE A 319 -98.82 40.49 89.19
CA ILE A 319 -98.18 41.40 88.22
C ILE A 319 -97.43 42.45 89.05
N GLU A 320 -96.13 42.27 89.28
CA GLU A 320 -95.26 43.25 89.97
C GLU A 320 -93.75 42.93 89.76
N GLU A 321 -92.99 43.96 89.37
CA GLU A 321 -91.53 44.21 89.57
C GLU A 321 -90.42 43.49 88.73
N GLU A 322 -89.18 44.04 88.77
CA GLU A 322 -88.56 44.74 87.61
C GLU A 322 -86.98 44.72 87.47
N ILE A 323 -86.45 44.34 86.29
CA ILE A 323 -85.24 44.76 85.45
C ILE A 323 -83.78 45.05 86.04
N ILE A 324 -82.71 44.84 85.19
CA ILE A 324 -81.39 45.58 84.97
C ILE A 324 -80.00 44.95 85.43
N SER A 325 -78.96 44.81 84.52
CA SER A 325 -77.51 45.34 84.64
C SER A 325 -76.28 44.71 83.83
N SER A 326 -75.46 45.55 83.12
CA SER A 326 -73.96 45.52 82.77
C SER A 326 -73.27 44.44 81.84
N GLY A 327 -72.02 44.53 81.27
CA GLY A 327 -71.07 45.65 80.91
C GLY A 327 -69.52 45.33 80.59
N ASN A 328 -68.91 45.95 79.55
CA ASN A 328 -67.44 46.33 79.27
C ASN A 328 -66.30 45.31 78.83
N ASP A 329 -64.98 45.71 78.72
CA ASP A 329 -64.17 46.12 77.49
C ASP A 329 -62.58 46.13 77.66
N SER A 330 -61.70 46.02 76.61
CA SER A 330 -60.20 46.31 76.62
C SER A 330 -59.38 46.32 75.26
N LYS A 331 -58.05 46.71 75.20
CA LYS A 331 -57.05 46.82 74.04
C LYS A 331 -55.52 46.63 74.48
N LEU A 332 -54.33 46.80 73.80
CA LEU A 332 -53.67 47.41 72.57
C LEU A 332 -52.37 46.58 72.12
N SER A 333 -51.17 46.91 71.51
CA SER A 333 -50.26 48.06 71.12
C SER A 333 -49.17 47.73 69.99
N HIS A 334 -48.05 48.51 69.72
CA HIS A 334 -47.19 48.39 68.47
C HIS A 334 -45.73 49.07 68.30
N ARG A 335 -44.76 48.44 67.55
CA ARG A 335 -43.59 48.96 66.67
C ARG A 335 -42.33 49.73 67.25
N LYS A 336 -41.28 50.27 66.54
CA LYS A 336 -40.10 49.86 65.62
C LYS A 336 -39.07 51.08 65.45
N SER A 337 -37.83 51.18 64.85
CA SER A 337 -36.67 50.34 64.34
C SER A 337 -35.32 51.19 64.03
N PRO A 338 -34.34 51.00 63.04
CA PRO A 338 -32.86 51.37 63.16
C PRO A 338 -32.13 52.20 61.99
N ASP A 339 -30.76 52.39 62.00
CA ASP A 339 -29.73 52.43 60.87
C ASP A 339 -28.35 53.26 61.05
N ASP A 340 -27.26 52.91 60.27
CA ASP A 340 -26.06 53.65 59.65
C ASP A 340 -24.59 54.05 60.21
N ILE A 341 -23.53 53.62 59.44
CA ILE A 341 -22.17 54.13 58.89
C ILE A 341 -20.96 54.85 59.67
N PHE A 342 -19.65 54.40 59.49
CA PHE A 342 -18.36 55.14 59.02
C PHE A 342 -16.94 54.46 59.28
N ALA A 343 -15.77 55.07 58.90
CA ALA A 343 -14.41 54.43 58.65
C ALA A 343 -13.09 55.29 58.88
N TYR A 344 -11.81 54.77 58.74
CA TYR A 344 -10.51 55.51 58.43
C TYR A 344 -9.18 54.64 58.14
N ASP A 345 -7.92 55.19 58.21
CA ASP A 345 -6.69 54.87 57.37
C ASP A 345 -5.25 54.94 58.06
N LYS A 346 -4.16 54.40 57.41
CA LYS A 346 -2.69 54.79 57.37
C LYS A 346 -1.48 53.88 57.79
N LYS A 347 -0.57 53.66 56.80
CA LYS A 347 0.95 53.73 56.71
C LYS A 347 1.97 53.06 57.69
N SER A 348 3.09 52.55 57.11
CA SER A 348 4.45 52.43 57.69
C SER A 348 5.56 52.23 56.59
N ASP A 349 6.86 52.34 56.92
CA ASP A 349 8.01 52.52 55.96
C ASP A 349 9.40 51.94 56.46
N PHE A 350 10.48 52.01 55.62
CA PHE A 350 11.96 52.08 55.91
C PHE A 350 12.99 50.97 55.45
N CYS A 351 14.27 51.37 55.23
CA CYS A 351 15.37 50.57 54.60
C CYS A 351 16.78 50.80 55.23
N ARG A 352 17.75 49.86 55.02
CA ARG A 352 19.26 49.98 55.06
C ARG A 352 19.92 48.61 54.74
N SER A 353 21.19 48.44 54.35
CA SER A 353 22.33 49.34 54.05
C SER A 353 23.38 48.63 53.15
N LEU A 354 24.25 49.39 52.46
CA LEU A 354 25.38 48.91 51.63
C LEU A 354 26.73 49.35 52.24
N ASN A 355 27.79 48.53 52.09
CA ASN A 355 29.23 48.88 51.96
C ASN A 355 30.14 47.68 52.35
N PHE A 356 30.68 46.93 51.37
CA PHE A 356 31.77 45.94 51.60
C PHE A 356 32.54 45.62 50.30
N ASP A 357 32.95 46.66 49.57
CA ASP A 357 32.90 46.68 48.11
C ASP A 357 34.24 46.41 47.37
N GLN A 358 35.26 45.82 48.02
CA GLN A 358 36.56 45.51 47.38
C GLN A 358 37.08 44.09 47.66
N ASP A 359 37.23 43.66 48.92
CA ASP A 359 37.61 42.26 49.21
C ASP A 359 36.53 41.26 48.80
N SER A 360 35.25 41.69 48.78
CA SER A 360 34.16 40.96 48.13
C SER A 360 34.54 40.67 46.68
N LYS A 361 34.93 41.68 45.89
CA LYS A 361 35.17 41.53 44.45
C LYS A 361 36.29 40.55 44.07
N ALA A 362 37.24 40.27 44.97
CA ALA A 362 38.22 39.22 44.75
C ALA A 362 37.58 37.83 44.89
N LYS A 363 36.76 37.63 45.93
CA LYS A 363 35.99 36.40 46.14
C LYS A 363 34.87 36.23 45.11
N ASP A 364 34.12 37.29 44.79
CA ASP A 364 33.10 37.32 43.75
C ASP A 364 33.68 36.99 42.35
N LEU A 365 35.00 37.05 42.17
CA LEU A 365 35.70 36.61 40.96
C LEU A 365 36.21 35.16 41.06
N GLU A 366 36.75 34.75 42.22
CA GLU A 366 37.18 33.37 42.48
C GLU A 366 35.99 32.39 42.53
N GLU A 367 34.92 32.74 43.24
CA GLU A 367 33.64 32.03 43.25
C GLU A 367 33.03 31.97 41.85
N ARG A 368 33.15 33.05 41.05
CA ARG A 368 32.69 33.08 39.66
C ARG A 368 33.56 32.28 38.69
N GLU A 369 34.86 32.14 38.95
CA GLU A 369 35.75 31.24 38.20
C GLU A 369 35.41 29.78 38.50
N ILE A 370 35.09 29.46 39.75
CA ILE A 370 34.58 28.15 40.18
C ILE A 370 33.18 27.87 39.59
N GLU A 371 32.27 28.85 39.58
CA GLU A 371 30.98 28.76 38.85
C GLU A 371 31.19 28.50 37.36
N LEU A 372 32.18 29.15 36.73
CA LEU A 372 32.49 28.98 35.32
C LEU A 372 33.07 27.58 35.03
N GLU A 373 33.98 27.08 35.86
CA GLU A 373 34.53 25.72 35.72
C GLU A 373 33.45 24.66 35.92
N ASN A 374 32.59 24.83 36.91
CA ASN A 374 31.43 23.96 37.12
C ASN A 374 30.46 24.01 35.94
N ALA A 375 30.15 25.19 35.39
CA ALA A 375 29.30 25.32 34.20
C ALA A 375 29.93 24.68 32.95
N TYR A 376 31.26 24.75 32.78
CA TYR A 376 31.96 24.00 31.73
C TYR A 376 31.89 22.49 31.94
N ARG A 377 31.99 22.02 33.19
CA ARG A 377 31.89 20.60 33.56
C ARG A 377 30.47 20.05 33.34
N GLU A 378 29.45 20.81 33.75
CA GLU A 378 28.04 20.51 33.47
C GLU A 378 27.74 20.50 31.97
N LEU A 379 28.30 21.44 31.20
CA LEU A 379 28.13 21.48 29.74
C LEU A 379 28.81 20.27 29.06
N GLN A 380 29.98 19.85 29.53
CA GLN A 380 30.65 18.64 29.06
C GLN A 380 29.84 17.39 29.39
N GLU A 381 29.34 17.25 30.63
CA GLU A 381 28.48 16.12 31.02
C GLU A 381 27.16 16.09 30.23
N GLN A 382 26.55 17.25 29.96
CA GLN A 382 25.39 17.36 29.09
C GLN A 382 25.71 16.90 27.66
N MET A 383 26.86 17.31 27.10
CA MET A 383 27.30 16.88 25.77
C MET A 383 27.56 15.36 25.72
N ASP A 384 28.24 14.79 26.71
CA ASP A 384 28.51 13.35 26.78
C ASP A 384 27.23 12.52 26.98
N ASN A 385 26.22 13.07 27.67
CA ASN A 385 24.90 12.44 27.80
C ASN A 385 24.05 12.60 26.52
N PHE A 386 24.15 13.72 25.79
CA PHE A 386 23.54 13.86 24.46
C PHE A 386 24.15 12.90 23.43
N ASN A 387 25.47 12.69 23.47
CA ASN A 387 26.15 11.73 22.59
C ASN A 387 25.66 10.29 22.84
N LYS A 388 25.55 9.87 24.11
CA LYS A 388 24.94 8.57 24.47
C LYS A 388 23.49 8.46 24.02
N GLU A 389 22.68 9.52 24.20
CA GLU A 389 21.28 9.50 23.73
C GLU A 389 21.20 9.39 22.20
N LEU A 390 22.15 9.97 21.45
CA LEU A 390 22.26 9.79 20.00
C LEU A 390 22.64 8.35 19.64
N GLU A 391 23.66 7.76 20.26
CA GLU A 391 24.05 6.35 20.05
C GLU A 391 22.90 5.38 20.35
N GLU A 392 22.17 5.57 21.46
CA GLU A 392 20.97 4.78 21.79
C GLU A 392 19.86 4.95 20.75
N ARG A 393 19.62 6.18 20.26
CA ARG A 393 18.62 6.46 19.22
C ARG A 393 19.00 5.84 17.88
N GLU A 394 20.26 5.92 17.48
CA GLU A 394 20.76 5.30 16.24
C GLU A 394 20.60 3.78 16.28
N PHE A 395 20.96 3.12 17.39
CA PHE A 395 20.73 1.69 17.59
C PHE A 395 19.23 1.31 17.55
N ILE A 396 18.36 2.14 18.13
CA ILE A 396 16.90 1.93 18.06
C ILE A 396 16.38 2.10 16.61
N ILE A 397 16.94 3.03 15.83
CA ILE A 397 16.58 3.23 14.43
C ILE A 397 17.04 2.04 13.58
N GLU A 398 18.32 1.65 13.66
CA GLU A 398 18.86 0.48 12.94
C GLU A 398 18.04 -0.79 13.24
N LYS A 399 17.66 -0.99 14.51
CA LYS A 399 16.79 -2.10 14.90
C LYS A 399 15.41 -2.00 14.25
N LYS A 400 14.76 -0.82 14.28
CA LYS A 400 13.46 -0.61 13.63
C LYS A 400 13.55 -0.83 12.10
N GLU A 401 14.61 -0.39 11.45
CA GLU A 401 14.84 -0.62 10.01
C GLU A 401 14.99 -2.13 9.69
N ASN A 402 15.76 -2.87 10.50
CA ASN A 402 15.89 -4.33 10.38
C ASN A 402 14.57 -5.09 10.66
N ASP A 403 13.71 -4.57 11.54
CA ASP A 403 12.38 -5.13 11.79
C ASP A 403 11.41 -4.83 10.62
N ILE A 404 11.46 -3.62 10.06
CA ILE A 404 10.69 -3.22 8.87
C ILE A 404 11.10 -4.04 7.64
N PHE A 405 12.40 -4.21 7.39
CA PHE A 405 12.92 -5.02 6.27
C PHE A 405 12.48 -6.50 6.37
N ARG A 406 12.45 -7.05 7.59
CA ARG A 406 11.90 -8.39 7.84
C ARG A 406 10.39 -8.46 7.61
N ALA A 407 9.64 -7.42 8.00
CA ALA A 407 8.20 -7.32 7.73
C ALA A 407 7.92 -7.23 6.21
N GLU A 408 8.66 -6.39 5.47
CA GLU A 408 8.55 -6.25 4.01
C GLU A 408 8.80 -7.57 3.29
N LYS A 409 9.89 -8.27 3.63
CA LYS A 409 10.20 -9.60 3.07
C LYS A 409 9.08 -10.62 3.32
N ASN A 410 8.47 -10.60 4.50
CA ASN A 410 7.32 -11.45 4.82
C ASN A 410 6.05 -11.05 4.05
N LEU A 411 5.82 -9.75 3.83
CA LEU A 411 4.70 -9.25 3.01
C LEU A 411 4.86 -9.65 1.54
N ILE A 412 6.07 -9.58 0.98
CA ILE A 412 6.37 -10.04 -0.39
C ILE A 412 6.03 -11.54 -0.55
N LEU A 413 6.48 -12.38 0.39
CA LEU A 413 6.17 -13.82 0.38
C LEU A 413 4.67 -14.10 0.49
N ASN A 414 3.96 -13.35 1.34
CA ASN A 414 2.51 -13.47 1.49
C ASN A 414 1.75 -13.02 0.22
N LEU A 415 2.21 -11.96 -0.46
CA LEU A 415 1.64 -11.52 -1.74
C LEU A 415 1.89 -12.54 -2.86
N GLU A 416 3.05 -13.21 -2.89
CA GLU A 416 3.31 -14.30 -3.82
C GLU A 416 2.40 -15.51 -3.58
N ASN A 417 2.15 -15.85 -2.31
CA ASN A 417 1.24 -16.92 -1.93
C ASN A 417 -0.23 -16.57 -2.25
N LEU A 418 -0.65 -15.32 -2.02
CA LEU A 418 -1.97 -14.84 -2.42
C LEU A 418 -2.16 -14.89 -3.95
N ARG A 419 -1.15 -14.54 -4.74
CA ARG A 419 -1.17 -14.67 -6.21
C ARG A 419 -1.33 -16.12 -6.67
N LYS A 420 -0.68 -17.09 -6.00
CA LYS A 420 -0.85 -18.52 -6.29
C LYS A 420 -2.28 -19.00 -6.00
N ILE A 421 -2.88 -18.50 -4.91
CA ILE A 421 -4.29 -18.78 -4.56
C ILE A 421 -5.25 -18.11 -5.55
N GLU A 422 -4.99 -16.87 -5.97
CA GLU A 422 -5.77 -16.13 -6.97
C GLU A 422 -5.80 -16.84 -8.33
N ILE A 423 -4.66 -17.39 -8.77
CA ILE A 423 -4.56 -18.23 -9.98
C ILE A 423 -5.38 -19.52 -9.80
N ALA A 424 -5.16 -20.29 -8.73
CA ALA A 424 -5.86 -21.55 -8.50
C ALA A 424 -7.39 -21.38 -8.36
N LEU A 425 -7.86 -20.28 -7.78
CA LEU A 425 -9.29 -19.92 -7.72
C LEU A 425 -9.83 -19.53 -9.11
N THR A 426 -9.02 -18.90 -9.96
CA THR A 426 -9.40 -18.55 -11.34
C THR A 426 -9.51 -19.80 -12.21
N ASP A 427 -8.55 -20.72 -12.09
CA ASP A 427 -8.55 -22.01 -12.80
C ASP A 427 -9.73 -22.89 -12.35
N SER A 428 -9.98 -22.98 -11.04
CA SER A 428 -11.14 -23.70 -10.49
C SER A 428 -12.48 -23.08 -10.92
N LYS A 429 -12.55 -21.75 -11.02
CA LYS A 429 -13.74 -21.06 -11.56
C LYS A 429 -13.94 -21.37 -13.05
N LEU A 430 -12.88 -21.43 -13.84
CA LEU A 430 -12.95 -21.82 -15.25
C LEU A 430 -13.53 -23.23 -15.38
N GLN A 431 -12.95 -24.20 -14.66
CA GLN A 431 -13.41 -25.60 -14.64
C GLN A 431 -14.89 -25.73 -14.23
N LEU A 432 -15.35 -24.95 -13.25
CA LEU A 432 -16.76 -24.94 -12.84
C LEU A 432 -17.70 -24.37 -13.91
N GLU A 433 -17.26 -23.35 -14.66
CA GLU A 433 -18.04 -22.80 -15.76
C GLU A 433 -18.01 -23.73 -16.99
N ASP A 434 -16.90 -24.42 -17.25
CA ASP A 434 -16.79 -25.46 -18.28
C ASP A 434 -17.75 -26.64 -18.00
N ILE A 435 -17.74 -27.20 -16.78
CA ILE A 435 -18.68 -28.25 -16.34
C ILE A 435 -20.14 -27.79 -16.51
N LYS A 436 -20.42 -26.55 -16.14
CA LYS A 436 -21.77 -25.94 -16.21
C LYS A 436 -22.24 -25.64 -17.64
N THR A 437 -21.32 -25.40 -18.58
CA THR A 437 -21.64 -25.02 -19.97
C THR A 437 -21.48 -26.15 -20.98
N THR A 438 -20.82 -27.26 -20.61
CA THR A 438 -20.65 -28.46 -21.45
C THR A 438 -21.28 -29.68 -20.79
N THR A 439 -20.75 -30.11 -19.64
CA THR A 439 -21.10 -31.40 -19.03
C THR A 439 -22.54 -31.47 -18.54
N PHE A 440 -23.12 -30.40 -17.98
CA PHE A 440 -24.53 -30.41 -17.58
C PHE A 440 -25.49 -30.46 -18.79
N PRO A 441 -25.36 -29.61 -19.83
CA PRO A 441 -26.13 -29.78 -21.08
C PRO A 441 -26.03 -31.18 -21.70
N ASP A 442 -24.82 -31.75 -21.79
CA ASP A 442 -24.61 -33.10 -22.35
C ASP A 442 -25.36 -34.19 -21.54
N LEU A 443 -25.38 -34.06 -20.20
CA LEU A 443 -26.11 -34.97 -19.30
C LEU A 443 -27.63 -34.75 -19.33
N GLU A 444 -28.08 -33.52 -19.54
CA GLU A 444 -29.51 -33.21 -19.74
C GLU A 444 -30.01 -33.81 -21.08
N GLU A 445 -29.27 -33.65 -22.18
CA GLU A 445 -29.60 -34.28 -23.47
C GLU A 445 -29.62 -35.82 -23.36
N GLN A 446 -28.62 -36.44 -22.70
CA GLN A 446 -28.61 -37.88 -22.44
C GLN A 446 -29.82 -38.33 -21.59
N SER A 447 -30.25 -37.52 -20.61
CA SER A 447 -31.46 -37.78 -19.82
C SER A 447 -32.74 -37.71 -20.68
N GLU A 448 -32.82 -36.78 -21.62
CA GLU A 448 -33.95 -36.65 -22.54
C GLU A 448 -34.01 -37.81 -23.54
N ILE A 449 -32.86 -38.21 -24.10
CA ILE A 449 -32.74 -39.39 -24.98
C ILE A 449 -33.17 -40.66 -24.23
N MET A 450 -32.67 -40.88 -23.01
CA MET A 450 -33.06 -42.03 -22.19
C MET A 450 -34.56 -42.02 -21.85
N ARG A 451 -35.13 -40.85 -21.54
CA ARG A 451 -36.58 -40.69 -21.30
C ARG A 451 -37.40 -41.00 -22.55
N SER A 452 -36.92 -40.61 -23.73
CA SER A 452 -37.54 -40.94 -25.02
C SER A 452 -37.53 -42.45 -25.29
N LEU A 453 -36.38 -43.12 -25.09
CA LEU A 453 -36.25 -44.57 -25.23
C LEU A 453 -37.14 -45.35 -24.25
N ILE A 454 -37.28 -44.89 -22.99
CA ILE A 454 -38.21 -45.48 -22.01
C ILE A 454 -39.66 -45.37 -22.49
N ASN A 455 -40.05 -44.23 -23.08
CA ASN A 455 -41.39 -44.04 -23.64
C ASN A 455 -41.63 -44.95 -24.86
N GLU A 456 -40.65 -45.10 -25.76
CA GLU A 456 -40.75 -46.00 -26.92
C GLU A 456 -40.84 -47.47 -26.49
N LEU A 457 -40.00 -47.92 -25.55
CA LEU A 457 -40.07 -49.27 -24.98
C LEU A 457 -41.40 -49.54 -24.29
N THR A 458 -41.96 -48.55 -23.58
CA THR A 458 -43.29 -48.63 -22.97
C THR A 458 -44.39 -48.75 -24.04
N PHE A 459 -44.30 -47.99 -25.13
CA PHE A 459 -45.23 -48.09 -26.25
C PHE A 459 -45.14 -49.46 -26.94
N LYS A 460 -43.93 -49.95 -27.23
CA LYS A 460 -43.69 -51.28 -27.83
C LYS A 460 -44.18 -52.42 -26.94
N LYS A 461 -44.01 -52.30 -25.62
CA LYS A 461 -44.60 -53.23 -24.65
C LYS A 461 -46.13 -53.25 -24.75
N ASN A 462 -46.77 -52.09 -24.79
CA ASN A 462 -48.24 -51.99 -24.90
C ASN A 462 -48.76 -52.56 -26.23
N GLU A 463 -48.05 -52.36 -27.34
CA GLU A 463 -48.37 -53.02 -28.62
C GLU A 463 -48.30 -54.56 -28.50
N LEU A 464 -47.26 -55.10 -27.87
CA LEU A 464 -47.10 -56.54 -27.64
C LEU A 464 -48.19 -57.10 -26.71
N GLU A 465 -48.57 -56.39 -25.65
CA GLU A 465 -49.68 -56.78 -24.77
C GLU A 465 -51.02 -56.83 -25.52
N ILE A 466 -51.28 -55.89 -26.44
CA ILE A 466 -52.46 -55.92 -27.32
C ILE A 466 -52.41 -57.12 -28.29
N VAL A 467 -51.25 -57.42 -28.87
CA VAL A 467 -51.08 -58.58 -29.77
C VAL A 467 -51.31 -59.89 -29.02
N LEU A 468 -50.71 -60.06 -27.83
CA LEU A 468 -50.92 -61.23 -26.97
C LEU A 468 -52.39 -61.38 -26.54
N LEU A 469 -53.06 -60.28 -26.21
CA LEU A 469 -54.48 -60.30 -25.82
C LEU A 469 -55.40 -60.67 -27.01
N ASN A 470 -55.03 -60.29 -28.24
CA ASN A 470 -55.74 -60.71 -29.45
C ASN A 470 -55.45 -62.18 -29.80
N LEU A 471 -54.19 -62.63 -29.69
CA LEU A 471 -53.81 -64.04 -29.86
C LEU A 471 -54.58 -64.94 -28.89
N ASN A 472 -54.66 -64.56 -27.61
CA ASN A 472 -55.43 -65.30 -26.60
C ASN A 472 -56.92 -65.39 -26.93
N LYS A 473 -57.54 -64.33 -27.49
CA LYS A 473 -58.94 -64.40 -27.97
C LYS A 473 -59.11 -65.36 -29.15
N GLU A 474 -58.13 -65.43 -30.05
CA GLU A 474 -58.15 -66.35 -31.20
C GLU A 474 -57.92 -67.81 -30.77
N VAL A 475 -57.05 -68.03 -29.77
CA VAL A 475 -56.89 -69.32 -29.07
C VAL A 475 -58.19 -69.72 -28.35
N GLU A 476 -58.84 -68.82 -27.61
CA GLU A 476 -60.16 -69.12 -27.03
C GLU A 476 -61.24 -69.42 -28.10
N PHE A 477 -61.24 -68.69 -29.22
CA PHE A 477 -62.21 -68.89 -30.31
C PHE A 477 -62.01 -70.24 -31.01
N THR A 478 -60.76 -70.60 -31.31
CA THR A 478 -60.42 -71.91 -31.88
C THR A 478 -60.71 -73.05 -30.91
N GLN A 479 -60.43 -72.91 -29.62
CA GLN A 479 -60.83 -73.88 -28.59
C GLN A 479 -62.36 -74.04 -28.51
N ARG A 480 -63.13 -72.94 -28.46
CA ARG A 480 -64.61 -72.97 -28.43
C ARG A 480 -65.24 -73.58 -29.68
N ASN A 481 -64.58 -73.51 -30.83
CA ASN A 481 -65.05 -74.13 -32.06
C ASN A 481 -64.54 -75.57 -32.23
N LYS A 482 -63.34 -75.91 -31.71
CA LYS A 482 -62.87 -77.30 -31.59
C LYS A 482 -63.87 -78.14 -30.81
N ALA A 483 -64.35 -77.66 -29.66
CA ALA A 483 -65.37 -78.34 -28.87
C ALA A 483 -66.67 -78.64 -29.66
N LYS A 484 -67.03 -77.83 -30.67
CA LYS A 484 -68.18 -78.09 -31.54
C LYS A 484 -67.88 -79.15 -32.61
N LEU A 485 -66.68 -79.12 -33.20
CA LEU A 485 -66.19 -80.16 -34.11
C LEU A 485 -66.11 -81.52 -33.39
N ASP A 486 -65.49 -81.58 -32.22
CA ASP A 486 -65.37 -82.79 -31.40
C ASP A 486 -66.76 -83.34 -31.04
N SER A 487 -67.74 -82.47 -30.74
CA SER A 487 -69.14 -82.87 -30.49
C SER A 487 -69.86 -83.46 -31.70
N LEU A 488 -69.50 -83.06 -32.93
CA LEU A 488 -70.07 -83.64 -34.16
C LEU A 488 -69.48 -85.02 -34.48
N TYR A 489 -68.23 -85.28 -34.08
CA TYR A 489 -67.57 -86.58 -34.28
C TYR A 489 -67.95 -87.63 -33.20
N SER A 490 -68.46 -87.21 -32.05
CA SER A 490 -68.71 -88.06 -30.87
C SER A 490 -70.03 -88.86 -30.89
N SER A 491 -70.52 -89.29 -32.06
CA SER A 491 -71.85 -89.96 -32.18
C SER A 491 -71.94 -91.13 -33.17
N ILE A 492 -70.82 -91.61 -33.73
CA ILE A 492 -70.77 -92.83 -34.55
C ILE A 492 -69.55 -93.67 -34.15
N ASP A 493 -69.75 -94.64 -33.25
CA ASP A 493 -68.75 -95.65 -32.88
C ASP A 493 -68.75 -96.82 -33.88
N SER A 494 -67.60 -97.12 -34.51
CA SER A 494 -67.03 -98.50 -34.59
C SER A 494 -65.83 -98.65 -35.57
N GLN A 495 -64.62 -98.36 -35.06
CA GLN A 495 -63.31 -98.98 -35.44
C GLN A 495 -62.73 -98.82 -36.88
N PRO A 496 -61.42 -99.07 -37.07
CA PRO A 496 -60.27 -98.92 -36.16
C PRO A 496 -59.20 -97.94 -36.74
N ASN A 497 -58.00 -97.93 -36.14
CA ASN A 497 -56.80 -97.20 -36.57
C ASN A 497 -56.89 -95.66 -36.42
N GLU A 498 -55.80 -94.89 -36.26
CA GLU A 498 -54.41 -95.19 -35.86
C GLU A 498 -53.80 -93.89 -35.33
N SER A 499 -52.95 -93.95 -34.29
CA SER A 499 -52.20 -92.80 -33.74
C SER A 499 -53.09 -91.63 -33.22
N THR A 500 -52.59 -90.66 -32.43
CA THR A 500 -51.21 -90.42 -31.99
C THR A 500 -51.21 -90.14 -30.50
N LEU A 501 -50.39 -90.86 -29.71
CA LEU A 501 -49.87 -90.26 -28.49
C LEU A 501 -48.97 -89.11 -28.94
N ILE A 502 -49.47 -87.88 -28.94
CA ILE A 502 -48.61 -86.71 -29.02
C ILE A 502 -47.84 -86.70 -27.69
N PRO A 503 -46.53 -86.92 -27.69
CA PRO A 503 -45.73 -86.60 -26.50
C PRO A 503 -45.78 -85.08 -26.37
N HIS A 504 -45.74 -84.54 -25.14
CA HIS A 504 -44.99 -83.30 -24.98
C HIS A 504 -43.59 -83.62 -25.48
N THR A 505 -43.21 -83.02 -26.61
CA THR A 505 -41.99 -83.41 -27.30
C THR A 505 -40.81 -83.18 -26.37
N SER A 506 -39.76 -84.00 -26.48
CA SER A 506 -38.51 -83.72 -25.76
C SER A 506 -38.11 -82.27 -26.00
N GLU A 507 -38.25 -81.82 -27.25
CA GLU A 507 -38.04 -80.45 -27.74
C GLU A 507 -38.83 -79.36 -26.99
N GLU A 508 -40.11 -79.56 -26.62
CA GLU A 508 -40.87 -78.56 -25.83
C GLU A 508 -40.26 -78.39 -24.42
N ILE A 509 -39.97 -79.51 -23.75
CA ILE A 509 -39.43 -79.51 -22.38
C ILE A 509 -37.97 -79.04 -22.37
N GLU A 510 -37.22 -79.41 -23.41
CA GLU A 510 -35.82 -79.05 -23.63
C GLU A 510 -35.68 -77.57 -24.01
N ALA A 511 -36.58 -77.01 -24.83
CA ALA A 511 -36.64 -75.58 -25.10
C ALA A 511 -36.96 -74.76 -23.84
N ILE A 512 -37.92 -75.21 -23.02
CA ILE A 512 -38.23 -74.56 -21.73
C ILE A 512 -37.04 -74.65 -20.78
N THR A 513 -36.31 -75.77 -20.78
CA THR A 513 -35.10 -75.95 -19.96
C THR A 513 -33.97 -75.03 -20.43
N GLN A 514 -33.71 -74.93 -21.74
CA GLN A 514 -32.74 -74.00 -22.31
C GLN A 514 -33.11 -72.53 -22.04
N GLU A 515 -34.39 -72.15 -22.10
CA GLU A 515 -34.84 -70.80 -21.74
C GLU A 515 -34.63 -70.50 -20.25
N LEU A 516 -34.89 -71.48 -19.37
CA LEU A 516 -34.64 -71.35 -17.93
C LEU A 516 -33.14 -71.29 -17.61
N GLU A 517 -32.31 -72.13 -18.24
CA GLU A 517 -30.84 -72.08 -18.09
C GLU A 517 -30.28 -70.73 -18.55
N LYS A 518 -30.76 -70.21 -19.69
CA LYS A 518 -30.41 -68.86 -20.18
C LYS A 518 -30.81 -67.76 -19.18
N LYS A 519 -32.02 -67.80 -18.64
CA LYS A 519 -32.48 -66.83 -17.63
C LYS A 519 -31.72 -66.96 -16.30
N ILE A 520 -31.31 -68.15 -15.89
CA ILE A 520 -30.46 -68.37 -14.72
C ILE A 520 -29.06 -67.80 -14.95
N LEU A 521 -28.54 -67.85 -16.18
CA LEU A 521 -27.26 -67.24 -16.54
C LEU A 521 -27.36 -65.71 -16.58
N GLU A 522 -28.38 -65.14 -17.23
CA GLU A 522 -28.67 -63.69 -17.23
C GLU A 522 -28.85 -63.13 -15.81
N LEU A 523 -29.49 -63.88 -14.90
CA LEU A 523 -29.64 -63.48 -13.50
C LEU A 523 -28.30 -63.50 -12.73
N LYS A 524 -27.39 -64.43 -13.05
CA LYS A 524 -26.05 -64.46 -12.45
C LYS A 524 -25.16 -63.33 -12.95
N GLU A 525 -25.16 -63.08 -14.26
CA GLU A 525 -24.44 -61.94 -14.85
C GLU A 525 -24.91 -60.63 -14.19
N ARG A 526 -26.22 -60.49 -13.95
CA ARG A 526 -26.79 -59.35 -13.24
C ARG A 526 -26.46 -59.31 -11.73
N GLU A 527 -26.30 -60.45 -11.08
CA GLU A 527 -25.83 -60.52 -9.68
C GLU A 527 -24.36 -60.09 -9.57
N ASP A 528 -23.51 -60.53 -10.50
CA ASP A 528 -22.12 -60.11 -10.62
C ASP A 528 -22.00 -58.61 -10.98
N GLU A 529 -22.83 -58.07 -11.87
CA GLU A 529 -22.94 -56.62 -12.13
C GLU A 529 -23.23 -55.83 -10.85
N MET A 530 -24.25 -56.25 -10.09
CA MET A 530 -24.65 -55.62 -8.83
C MET A 530 -23.56 -55.71 -7.75
N LEU A 531 -22.80 -56.81 -7.70
CA LEU A 531 -21.65 -56.94 -6.79
C LEU A 531 -20.50 -55.99 -7.17
N ASN A 532 -20.20 -55.87 -8.46
CA ASN A 532 -19.19 -54.94 -8.97
C ASN A 532 -19.58 -53.46 -8.74
N GLU A 533 -20.85 -53.09 -8.94
CA GLU A 533 -21.33 -51.74 -8.65
C GLU A 533 -21.26 -51.42 -7.15
N ASN A 534 -21.66 -52.35 -6.28
CA ASN A 534 -21.51 -52.18 -4.82
C ASN A 534 -20.04 -52.02 -4.40
N ALA A 535 -19.11 -52.77 -5.00
CA ALA A 535 -17.68 -52.59 -4.75
C ALA A 535 -17.18 -51.19 -5.16
N ARG A 536 -17.61 -50.69 -6.33
CA ARG A 536 -17.27 -49.34 -6.80
C ARG A 536 -17.83 -48.25 -5.88
N LEU A 537 -19.07 -48.41 -5.40
CA LEU A 537 -19.70 -47.49 -4.45
C LEU A 537 -19.00 -47.50 -3.08
N GLN A 538 -18.43 -48.61 -2.64
CA GLN A 538 -17.60 -48.66 -1.43
C GLN A 538 -16.27 -47.92 -1.61
N GLU A 539 -15.60 -48.07 -2.76
CA GLU A 539 -14.38 -47.31 -3.08
C GLU A 539 -14.65 -45.80 -3.18
N GLU A 540 -15.73 -45.41 -3.86
CA GLU A 540 -16.16 -44.02 -4.00
C GLU A 540 -16.52 -43.40 -2.63
N SER A 541 -17.22 -44.13 -1.77
CA SER A 541 -17.54 -43.73 -0.39
C SER A 541 -16.27 -43.56 0.47
N PHE A 542 -15.31 -44.48 0.36
CA PHE A 542 -14.02 -44.38 1.06
C PHE A 542 -13.24 -43.14 0.61
N LYS A 543 -13.19 -42.87 -0.70
CA LYS A 543 -12.54 -41.69 -1.27
C LYS A 543 -13.21 -40.39 -0.82
N LEU A 544 -14.54 -40.31 -0.86
CA LEU A 544 -15.29 -39.14 -0.36
C LEU A 544 -15.04 -38.89 1.14
N GLN A 545 -14.90 -39.93 1.96
CA GLN A 545 -14.52 -39.79 3.36
C GLN A 545 -13.06 -39.33 3.52
N GLN A 546 -12.12 -39.80 2.69
CA GLN A 546 -10.74 -39.31 2.67
C GLN A 546 -10.64 -37.83 2.27
N ASP A 547 -11.40 -37.40 1.26
CA ASP A 547 -11.42 -36.00 0.79
C ASP A 547 -12.07 -35.07 1.83
N LYS A 548 -13.14 -35.53 2.49
CA LYS A 548 -13.75 -34.86 3.65
C LYS A 548 -12.76 -34.68 4.81
N ASP A 549 -11.95 -35.70 5.14
CA ASP A 549 -10.95 -35.60 6.21
C ASP A 549 -9.76 -34.70 5.82
N GLN A 550 -9.46 -34.55 4.52
CA GLN A 550 -8.52 -33.54 4.02
C GLN A 550 -9.11 -32.11 4.12
N LEU A 551 -10.37 -31.93 3.76
CA LEU A 551 -11.08 -30.66 3.89
C LEU A 551 -11.16 -30.18 5.35
N ILE A 552 -11.44 -31.09 6.30
CA ILE A 552 -11.44 -30.80 7.74
C ILE A 552 -10.07 -30.28 8.20
N LYS A 553 -8.98 -31.01 7.90
CA LYS A 553 -7.60 -30.59 8.24
C LYS A 553 -7.23 -29.23 7.62
N THR A 554 -7.69 -28.98 6.40
CA THR A 554 -7.46 -27.70 5.69
C THR A 554 -8.23 -26.56 6.35
N ALA A 555 -9.48 -26.78 6.75
CA ALA A 555 -10.29 -25.81 7.48
C ALA A 555 -9.73 -25.51 8.89
N GLU A 556 -9.21 -26.52 9.61
CA GLU A 556 -8.52 -26.34 10.88
C GLU A 556 -7.24 -25.51 10.73
N TYR A 557 -6.44 -25.76 9.69
CA TYR A 557 -5.25 -24.97 9.38
C TYR A 557 -5.61 -23.51 9.06
N LEU A 558 -6.63 -23.28 8.22
CA LEU A 558 -7.13 -21.94 7.89
C LEU A 558 -7.65 -21.20 9.14
N LYS A 559 -8.42 -21.88 10.00
CA LYS A 559 -8.90 -21.33 11.28
C LYS A 559 -7.76 -20.92 12.21
N LYS A 560 -6.71 -21.76 12.31
CA LYS A 560 -5.51 -21.46 13.11
C LYS A 560 -4.71 -20.28 12.53
N SER A 561 -4.62 -20.19 11.21
CA SER A 561 -3.99 -19.07 10.50
C SER A 561 -4.76 -17.75 10.74
N HIS A 562 -6.09 -17.78 10.63
CA HIS A 562 -6.95 -16.61 10.90
C HIS A 562 -6.75 -16.07 12.32
N LEU A 563 -6.76 -16.95 13.32
CA LEU A 563 -6.54 -16.58 14.72
C LEU A 563 -5.19 -15.87 14.91
N GLN A 564 -4.11 -16.38 14.31
CA GLN A 564 -2.78 -15.75 14.37
C GLN A 564 -2.70 -14.40 13.65
N VAL A 565 -3.55 -14.15 12.65
CA VAL A 565 -3.68 -12.85 11.98
C VAL A 565 -4.45 -11.87 12.86
N GLU A 566 -5.52 -12.32 13.54
CA GLU A 566 -6.29 -11.51 14.49
C GLU A 566 -5.48 -11.14 15.73
N GLU A 567 -4.73 -12.08 16.31
CA GLU A 567 -3.79 -11.84 17.43
C GLU A 567 -2.76 -10.76 17.06
N LYS A 568 -2.12 -10.88 15.90
CA LYS A 568 -1.16 -9.89 15.40
C LYS A 568 -1.81 -8.54 15.10
N LYS A 569 -3.03 -8.53 14.55
CA LYS A 569 -3.78 -7.29 14.28
C LYS A 569 -4.11 -6.56 15.58
N ALA A 570 -4.59 -7.27 16.61
CA ALA A 570 -4.86 -6.70 17.93
C ALA A 570 -3.58 -6.18 18.61
N GLN A 571 -2.44 -6.86 18.43
CA GLN A 571 -1.15 -6.36 18.90
C GLN A 571 -0.73 -5.06 18.17
N TYR A 572 -0.80 -5.00 16.84
CA TYR A 572 -0.48 -3.78 16.10
C TYR A 572 -1.43 -2.61 16.43
N GLU A 573 -2.73 -2.88 16.64
CA GLU A 573 -3.69 -1.86 17.06
C GLU A 573 -3.34 -1.28 18.45
N LYS A 574 -2.86 -2.12 19.38
CA LYS A 574 -2.35 -1.69 20.69
C LYS A 574 -1.05 -0.88 20.56
N GLU A 575 -0.08 -1.36 19.78
CA GLU A 575 1.20 -0.67 19.58
C GLU A 575 1.01 0.70 18.91
N HIS A 576 0.12 0.79 17.92
CA HIS A 576 -0.26 2.05 17.27
C HIS A 576 -0.99 3.00 18.23
N PHE A 577 -1.83 2.49 19.14
CA PHE A 577 -2.44 3.31 20.19
C PHE A 577 -1.39 3.86 21.17
N GLU A 578 -0.41 3.04 21.58
CA GLU A 578 0.70 3.47 22.42
C GLU A 578 1.62 4.49 21.74
N GLU A 579 1.96 4.33 20.46
CA GLU A 579 2.72 5.34 19.70
C GLU A 579 1.90 6.64 19.51
N LYS A 580 0.59 6.56 19.30
CA LYS A 580 -0.29 7.74 19.22
C LYS A 580 -0.32 8.55 20.52
N GLU A 581 -0.41 7.90 21.68
CA GLU A 581 -0.34 8.59 22.97
C GLU A 581 1.08 9.11 23.29
N LYS A 582 2.15 8.44 22.84
CA LYS A 582 3.54 8.97 22.90
C LYS A 582 3.69 10.25 22.08
N ILE A 583 3.20 10.27 20.84
CA ILE A 583 3.22 11.46 19.96
C ILE A 583 2.40 12.61 20.58
N LYS A 584 1.22 12.32 21.12
CA LYS A 584 0.37 13.29 21.84
C LYS A 584 1.07 13.85 23.09
N ALA A 585 1.79 13.03 23.85
CA ALA A 585 2.59 13.48 24.99
C ALA A 585 3.77 14.37 24.55
N GLN A 586 4.43 14.06 23.44
CA GLN A 586 5.46 14.92 22.83
C GLN A 586 4.87 16.25 22.35
N PHE A 587 3.70 16.25 21.71
CA PHE A 587 2.99 17.45 21.29
C PHE A 587 2.63 18.35 22.48
N MET A 588 2.09 17.79 23.58
CA MET A 588 1.82 18.54 24.81
C MET A 588 3.09 19.13 25.45
N LYS A 589 4.23 18.43 25.39
CA LYS A 589 5.53 18.98 25.82
C LYS A 589 5.95 20.17 24.93
N LEU A 590 5.83 20.04 23.62
CA LEU A 590 6.18 21.09 22.66
C LEU A 590 5.28 22.33 22.81
N GLU A 591 3.97 22.14 22.98
CA GLU A 591 3.03 23.24 23.19
C GLU A 591 3.33 24.00 24.50
N ASN A 592 3.63 23.29 25.59
CA ASN A 592 4.04 23.91 26.85
C ASN A 592 5.38 24.66 26.73
N ALA A 593 6.34 24.11 25.97
CA ALA A 593 7.60 24.79 25.67
C ALA A 593 7.39 26.08 24.84
N MET A 594 6.50 26.05 23.83
CA MET A 594 6.12 27.25 23.07
C MET A 594 5.45 28.30 23.96
N ARG A 595 4.50 27.92 24.81
CA ARG A 595 3.83 28.83 25.76
C ARG A 595 4.84 29.49 26.72
N LEU A 596 5.81 28.72 27.22
CA LEU A 596 6.91 29.25 28.05
C LEU A 596 7.79 30.22 27.26
N LEU A 597 8.16 29.88 26.02
CA LEU A 597 8.96 30.75 25.15
C LEU A 597 8.26 32.07 24.86
N THR A 598 6.98 32.07 24.49
CA THR A 598 6.18 33.31 24.30
C THR A 598 6.06 34.13 25.59
N THR A 599 6.03 33.48 26.76
CA THR A 599 6.08 34.18 28.05
C THR A 599 7.44 34.88 28.25
N LYS A 600 8.55 34.24 27.86
CA LYS A 600 9.90 34.84 27.91
C LYS A 600 10.13 35.91 26.85
N GLU A 601 9.52 35.81 25.67
CA GLU A 601 9.48 36.90 24.68
C GLU A 601 8.77 38.13 25.25
N ALA A 602 7.64 37.95 25.94
CA ALA A 602 6.92 39.05 26.61
C ALA A 602 7.75 39.69 27.75
N GLU A 603 8.45 38.88 28.57
CA GLU A 603 9.40 39.38 29.57
C GLU A 603 10.55 40.20 28.93
N LEU A 604 11.15 39.70 27.85
CA LEU A 604 12.20 40.39 27.10
C LEU A 604 11.71 41.70 26.48
N HIS A 605 10.51 41.73 25.90
CA HIS A 605 9.89 42.97 25.40
C HIS A 605 9.64 43.98 26.53
N ALA A 606 9.19 43.54 27.71
CA ALA A 606 9.01 44.40 28.88
C ALA A 606 10.34 44.94 29.43
N LEU A 607 11.41 44.13 29.41
CA LEU A 607 12.77 44.57 29.77
C LEU A 607 13.33 45.57 28.75
N LYS A 608 13.19 45.30 27.44
CA LYS A 608 13.61 46.21 26.37
C LYS A 608 12.95 47.58 26.52
N LYS A 609 11.63 47.62 26.75
CA LYS A 609 10.90 48.86 27.00
C LYS A 609 11.45 49.63 28.21
N LYS A 610 11.76 48.94 29.32
CA LYS A 610 12.39 49.58 30.50
C LYS A 610 13.80 50.12 30.23
N VAL A 611 14.54 49.53 29.28
CA VAL A 611 15.83 50.05 28.81
C VAL A 611 15.65 51.30 27.96
N GLU A 612 14.72 51.27 26.99
CA GLU A 612 14.37 52.44 26.16
C GLU A 612 13.84 53.61 27.01
N GLU A 613 13.01 53.34 28.02
CA GLU A 613 12.54 54.33 29.01
C GLU A 613 13.71 54.95 29.80
N ARG A 614 14.69 54.14 30.22
CA ARG A 614 15.92 54.64 30.89
C ARG A 614 16.81 55.46 29.98
N GLU A 615 17.01 55.02 28.73
CA GLU A 615 17.83 55.71 27.73
C GLU A 615 17.23 57.10 27.40
N ASN A 616 15.91 57.17 27.24
CA ASN A 616 15.21 58.44 27.04
C ASN A 616 15.31 59.36 28.27
N MET A 617 15.23 58.83 29.49
CA MET A 617 15.46 59.59 30.73
C MET A 617 16.92 60.08 30.86
N LEU A 618 17.90 59.36 30.32
CA LEU A 618 19.29 59.82 30.26
C LEU A 618 19.45 60.97 29.25
N LYS A 619 18.91 60.83 28.03
CA LYS A 619 18.90 61.90 27.01
C LYS A 619 18.26 63.20 27.52
N VAL A 620 17.16 63.11 28.28
CA VAL A 620 16.53 64.27 28.94
C VAL A 620 17.46 64.92 29.95
N LYS A 621 18.16 64.13 30.79
CA LYS A 621 19.14 64.64 31.76
C LYS A 621 20.36 65.29 31.09
N GLU A 622 20.85 64.71 30.00
CA GLU A 622 21.94 65.29 29.19
C GLU A 622 21.53 66.65 28.58
N LEU A 623 20.31 66.74 28.04
CA LEU A 623 19.76 68.00 27.53
C LEU A 623 19.56 69.04 28.65
N GLU A 624 19.17 68.64 29.87
CA GLU A 624 19.14 69.54 31.02
C GLU A 624 20.53 70.02 31.44
N ILE A 625 21.52 69.11 31.53
CA ILE A 625 22.90 69.45 31.89
C ILE A 625 23.48 70.43 30.85
N ASN A 626 23.26 70.17 29.56
CA ASN A 626 23.70 71.06 28.48
C ASN A 626 23.01 72.44 28.54
N LYS A 627 21.71 72.51 28.85
CA LYS A 627 21.00 73.78 29.09
C LYS A 627 21.57 74.54 30.29
N ARG A 628 21.89 73.86 31.40
CA ARG A 628 22.51 74.48 32.58
C ARG A 628 23.91 74.99 32.25
N ASN A 629 24.73 74.24 31.53
CA ASN A 629 26.05 74.64 31.08
C ASN A 629 26.00 75.89 30.18
N LEU A 630 25.03 75.95 29.25
CA LEU A 630 24.80 77.15 28.42
C LEU A 630 24.41 78.38 29.26
N GLN A 631 23.56 78.23 30.28
CA GLN A 631 23.20 79.32 31.20
C GLN A 631 24.36 79.76 32.12
N VAL A 632 25.22 78.82 32.56
CA VAL A 632 26.44 79.15 33.32
C VAL A 632 27.43 79.94 32.44
N ASN A 633 27.57 79.55 31.17
CA ASN A 633 28.42 80.27 30.23
C ASN A 633 27.86 81.65 29.87
N SER A 634 26.54 81.82 29.70
CA SER A 634 25.94 83.13 29.44
C SER A 634 26.08 84.09 30.64
N ARG A 635 26.01 83.58 31.88
CA ARG A 635 26.30 84.34 33.11
C ARG A 635 27.78 84.73 33.25
N LYS A 636 28.71 83.94 32.71
CA LYS A 636 30.13 84.33 32.65
C LYS A 636 30.36 85.46 31.64
N SER A 637 29.71 85.43 30.48
CA SER A 637 29.81 86.51 29.48
C SER A 637 29.17 87.84 29.90
N SER A 638 28.29 87.85 30.92
CA SER A 638 27.72 89.08 31.49
C SER A 638 28.53 89.66 32.66
N ILE A 639 29.63 89.02 33.07
CA ILE A 639 30.53 89.51 34.14
C ILE A 639 31.79 90.17 33.55
N THR A 640 32.00 90.09 32.24
CA THR A 640 33.10 90.75 31.51
C THR A 640 32.63 92.00 30.77
N LYS A 641 31.81 92.82 31.44
CA LYS A 641 31.38 94.18 31.02
C LYS A 641 31.09 95.07 32.23
N ASP A 642 32.13 95.28 33.03
CA ASP A 642 32.47 96.62 33.50
C ASP A 642 33.54 97.19 32.54
#